data_AF-A0A970ASM3-F1
#
_entry.id   AF-A0A970ASM3-F1
#
_cell.length_a   1.000
_cell.length_b   1.000
_cell.length_c   1.000
_cell.angle_alpha   90.00
_cell.angle_beta   90.00
_cell.angle_gamma   90.00
#
_symmetry.space_group_name_H-M   'P 1'
#
loop_
_entity.id
_entity.type
_entity.pdbx_description
1 polymer ?
#
loop_
_entity_poly.entity_id
_entity_poly.type
_entity_poly.pdbx_seq_one_letter_code
_entity_poly.pdbx_strand_id
1 'polypeptide(L)'
;MNQDRKTPGRWSASESLEPTKDTSSLVPLPARKNRAERLKELRELITSGKLPGRHLGLSPSLSGENSQSPEAQNPLWLRWLKQWQFWLAVSLLLSVGMGFVAISSLLNLSSQSNCSKIFWPTASANDRLFCAEQYALKRTADDLLKAIELVNALPKDHPLRSRINGQIDRWSQDMIGLGNSSFQEGKLPEAVAIARKVPRDVPAYSMVEQQIQKWQSIWSDAEKLYRTSENHLRKEEWALAFRQATLLLDSGNIFWESTKYEELTRIIQATRTEGNKLVKARNTAADGGLDNLVTAIKLAQGIGQNSYLYQAAKAAIAEFSKKIIEIAEKRLQKGDWQQAIEIVNKIPDSGNLKEQVQDFNELANATGQALTGNVEGLEKAIAIAQKLKEGRPFYKKAQDLIARWQQEIAGVKVLDQASRLAAPGEVKDLRAAIAQLQTVSESNPRSAEVRAQINRLGRQIELQEDSPFLQKANELANTGDPSALEAAVAQASRIGQGRALYQEAQTKIQAWIERRQRLQDQPFLDKAQQLAVSGNLPEAIEMARRIRPGRVLYQQARSSIRAWDVQAQSEQGLQNARQAAQPGTADALETAILLASQVPESSSLRWQATEAIDEWSQRILAIGLEQSSSDLAGAIAILKKIPSGTRSSEEARSQIQAWQQSLNAPAAESPAAESLAPEPPETEPLNRSQSQ
;
A
#
# COMPACT_ATOMS: atom_id res chain seq x y z
N MET A 1 -16.99 -10.10 28.09
CA MET A 1 -17.93 -9.55 29.09
C MET A 1 -17.12 -8.82 30.16
N ASN A 2 -17.69 -7.75 30.73
CA ASN A 2 -17.10 -6.67 31.55
C ASN A 2 -16.45 -5.56 30.71
N GLN A 3 -17.08 -4.39 30.47
CA GLN A 3 -17.57 -3.35 31.42
C GLN A 3 -16.51 -3.01 32.47
N ASP A 4 -16.23 -1.78 32.86
CA ASP A 4 -16.72 -0.44 32.54
C ASP A 4 -15.71 0.50 33.21
N ARG A 5 -15.44 1.67 32.63
CA ARG A 5 -15.11 2.89 33.41
C ARG A 5 -15.17 4.12 32.50
N LYS A 6 -16.36 4.72 32.47
CA LYS A 6 -16.61 6.11 32.11
C LYS A 6 -16.34 7.03 33.31
N THR A 7 -16.24 8.33 32.98
CA THR A 7 -16.55 9.57 33.74
C THR A 7 -15.34 10.48 34.03
N PRO A 8 -15.54 11.80 34.28
CA PRO A 8 -16.35 12.79 33.53
C PRO A 8 -15.68 14.19 33.50
N GLY A 9 -16.35 15.23 32.98
CA GLY A 9 -16.20 16.59 33.52
C GLY A 9 -16.08 17.75 32.53
N ARG A 10 -17.21 18.12 31.91
CA ARG A 10 -17.43 19.39 31.22
C ARG A 10 -17.81 20.44 32.28
N TRP A 11 -17.19 21.61 32.28
CA TRP A 11 -17.64 22.78 33.02
C TRP A 11 -17.92 23.92 32.04
N SER A 12 -19.09 24.53 32.18
CA SER A 12 -19.58 25.70 31.48
C SER A 12 -20.46 26.53 32.43
N ALA A 13 -20.55 27.83 32.15
CA ALA A 13 -21.31 28.91 32.81
C ALA A 13 -20.56 29.58 33.98
N SER A 14 -20.56 30.90 34.16
CA SER A 14 -21.34 32.04 33.63
C SER A 14 -20.36 33.22 33.38
N GLU A 15 -20.64 34.39 32.80
CA GLU A 15 -21.78 35.30 32.94
C GLU A 15 -21.65 36.41 31.87
N SER A 16 -22.79 36.88 31.36
CA SER A 16 -22.93 37.86 30.28
C SER A 16 -23.35 39.23 30.81
N LEU A 17 -22.67 40.30 30.38
CA LEU A 17 -23.20 41.67 30.36
C LEU A 17 -22.66 42.41 29.11
N GLU A 18 -23.55 42.66 28.15
CA GLU A 18 -23.45 43.66 27.08
C GLU A 18 -23.87 45.06 27.63
N PRO A 19 -23.60 46.23 26.98
CA PRO A 19 -23.79 46.45 25.54
C PRO A 19 -22.91 47.49 24.78
N THR A 20 -22.81 47.24 23.48
CA THR A 20 -22.82 48.14 22.29
C THR A 20 -22.10 49.50 22.24
N LYS A 21 -21.29 49.61 21.16
CA LYS A 21 -21.04 50.74 20.24
C LYS A 21 -20.38 52.01 20.78
N ASP A 22 -19.13 52.23 20.36
CA ASP A 22 -18.87 53.37 19.47
C ASP A 22 -17.64 53.19 18.57
N THR A 23 -17.72 53.88 17.44
CA THR A 23 -16.98 53.73 16.19
C THR A 23 -15.55 54.29 16.19
N SER A 24 -14.68 53.59 15.44
CA SER A 24 -13.75 54.14 14.45
C SER A 24 -12.94 55.39 14.83
N SER A 25 -11.77 55.18 15.42
CA SER A 25 -10.56 55.93 15.11
C SER A 25 -9.44 55.41 16.00
N LEU A 26 -8.35 54.96 15.39
CA LEU A 26 -6.96 55.22 15.78
C LEU A 26 -6.07 54.23 15.03
N VAL A 27 -5.44 54.78 14.01
CA VAL A 27 -4.40 54.20 13.19
C VAL A 27 -3.22 53.78 14.10
N PRO A 28 -2.54 52.65 13.81
CA PRO A 28 -1.45 52.14 14.65
C PRO A 28 -0.19 53.01 14.52
N LEU A 29 0.47 53.26 15.65
CA LEU A 29 1.84 53.76 15.69
C LEU A 29 2.77 52.76 14.96
N PRO A 30 3.50 53.17 13.92
CA PRO A 30 4.46 52.30 13.25
C PRO A 30 5.74 52.12 14.09
N ALA A 31 6.21 50.88 14.05
CA ALA A 31 7.42 50.39 14.66
C ALA A 31 8.68 51.19 14.26
N ARG A 32 9.62 51.26 15.21
CA ARG A 32 10.99 51.78 15.03
C ARG A 32 11.66 51.13 13.81
N LYS A 33 12.00 51.95 12.82
CA LYS A 33 12.86 51.57 11.69
C LYS A 33 14.32 51.42 12.12
N ASN A 34 14.98 50.37 11.63
CA ASN A 34 16.36 49.99 11.94
C ASN A 34 17.37 50.74 11.03
N ARG A 35 18.61 50.88 11.54
CA ARG A 35 19.76 51.61 11.01
C ARG A 35 20.07 51.38 9.52
N ALA A 36 19.67 50.24 8.96
CA ALA A 36 19.86 49.92 7.54
C ALA A 36 18.96 50.72 6.59
N GLU A 37 17.77 51.14 7.02
CA GLU A 37 16.86 51.95 6.19
C GLU A 37 17.31 53.42 6.14
N ARG A 38 17.88 53.96 7.22
CA ARG A 38 18.47 55.32 7.24
C ARG A 38 19.73 55.46 6.37
N LEU A 39 20.47 54.37 6.19
CA LEU A 39 21.68 54.35 5.37
C LEU A 39 21.39 54.30 3.86
N LYS A 40 20.19 53.85 3.46
CA LYS A 40 19.76 53.89 2.05
C LYS A 40 19.30 55.31 1.64
N GLU A 41 18.59 56.01 2.50
CA GLU A 41 18.16 57.41 2.27
C GLU A 41 19.35 58.37 2.15
N LEU A 42 20.37 58.19 3.00
CA LEU A 42 21.60 59.00 2.94
C LEU A 42 22.45 58.72 1.68
N ARG A 43 22.28 57.56 1.04
CA ARG A 43 23.03 57.20 -0.16
C ARG A 43 22.40 57.76 -1.43
N GLU A 44 21.07 57.92 -1.46
CA GLU A 44 20.38 58.62 -2.56
C GLU A 44 20.60 60.15 -2.53
N LEU A 45 20.79 60.74 -1.34
CA LEU A 45 21.05 62.17 -1.17
C LEU A 45 22.48 62.60 -1.54
N ILE A 46 23.42 61.67 -1.67
CA ILE A 46 24.83 61.97 -2.02
C ILE A 46 25.08 61.90 -3.53
N THR A 47 24.16 61.32 -4.31
CA THR A 47 24.25 61.20 -5.78
C THR A 47 23.67 62.38 -6.56
N SER A 48 23.03 63.37 -5.93
CA SER A 48 22.30 64.45 -6.64
C SER A 48 23.00 65.83 -6.67
N GLY A 49 24.29 65.91 -6.38
CA GLY A 49 25.18 66.99 -6.87
C GLY A 49 24.68 68.44 -6.73
N LYS A 50 24.79 69.03 -5.53
CA LYS A 50 24.90 70.50 -5.34
C LYS A 50 25.80 70.78 -4.13
N LEU A 51 26.90 71.49 -4.38
CA LEU A 51 27.97 71.92 -3.45
C LEU A 51 28.08 73.45 -3.52
N PRO A 52 28.53 74.16 -2.47
CA PRO A 52 29.93 74.16 -1.98
C PRO A 52 29.99 74.06 -0.43
N GLY A 53 31.08 73.84 0.31
CA GLY A 53 32.49 74.19 0.18
C GLY A 53 33.00 74.63 1.57
N ARG A 54 33.64 73.70 2.30
CA ARG A 54 34.77 73.86 3.26
C ARG A 54 34.76 74.84 4.47
N HIS A 55 35.16 74.22 5.60
CA HIS A 55 36.03 74.67 6.72
C HIS A 55 35.44 75.29 8.01
N LEU A 56 35.45 74.44 9.06
CA LEU A 56 36.03 74.58 10.42
C LEU A 56 36.32 75.98 10.99
N GLY A 57 35.91 76.21 12.24
CA GLY A 57 36.65 77.06 13.18
C GLY A 57 35.84 77.67 14.32
N LEU A 58 36.27 77.40 15.56
CA LEU A 58 35.74 77.86 16.84
C LEU A 58 35.74 79.40 17.06
N SER A 59 34.84 79.84 17.95
CA SER A 59 34.76 81.13 18.66
C SER A 59 35.91 81.29 19.70
N PRO A 60 36.07 82.42 20.47
CA PRO A 60 35.21 83.61 20.59
C PRO A 60 35.94 84.99 20.73
N SER A 61 35.10 86.01 20.91
CA SER A 61 35.30 87.31 21.59
C SER A 61 36.10 88.44 20.92
N LEU A 62 35.31 89.47 20.57
CA LEU A 62 35.48 90.90 20.92
C LEU A 62 36.79 91.59 20.52
N SER A 63 36.71 92.41 19.48
CA SER A 63 36.86 93.88 19.59
C SER A 63 36.70 94.54 18.22
N GLY A 64 36.04 95.71 18.18
CA GLY A 64 36.29 96.71 17.14
C GLY A 64 35.04 97.28 16.48
N GLU A 65 34.33 98.17 17.18
CA GLU A 65 33.58 99.23 16.51
C GLU A 65 34.52 100.41 16.33
N ASN A 66 34.74 100.82 15.08
CA ASN A 66 35.19 102.17 14.78
C ASN A 66 34.65 102.58 13.41
N SER A 67 33.86 103.64 13.40
CA SER A 67 33.51 104.40 12.21
C SER A 67 33.67 105.88 12.55
N GLN A 68 34.64 106.55 11.94
CA GLN A 68 34.48 107.88 11.33
C GLN A 68 35.81 108.39 10.75
N SER A 69 35.70 108.90 9.53
CA SER A 69 36.70 109.62 8.72
C SER A 69 36.84 111.10 9.17
N PRO A 70 37.52 111.99 8.43
CA PRO A 70 38.97 112.13 8.28
C PRO A 70 39.49 113.54 8.69
N GLU A 71 40.82 113.68 8.67
CA GLU A 71 41.63 114.90 8.42
C GLU A 71 41.25 116.27 9.01
N ALA A 72 42.15 116.80 9.85
CA ALA A 72 42.61 118.18 9.76
C ALA A 72 44.07 118.31 10.22
N GLN A 73 44.89 118.88 9.34
CA GLN A 73 46.30 119.17 9.53
C GLN A 73 46.50 120.39 10.45
N ASN A 74 47.52 120.35 11.32
CA ASN A 74 48.51 121.44 11.34
C ASN A 74 49.78 121.04 12.13
N PRO A 75 50.99 121.38 11.63
CA PRO A 75 52.26 120.87 12.16
C PRO A 75 53.01 121.94 12.96
N LEU A 76 53.60 121.62 14.12
CA LEU A 76 54.50 122.56 14.82
C LEU A 76 55.68 121.86 15.53
N TRP A 77 56.75 121.73 14.75
CA TRP A 77 58.19 121.70 15.00
C TRP A 77 58.77 122.46 16.24
N LEU A 78 58.10 122.48 17.40
CA LEU A 78 58.50 123.29 18.56
C LEU A 78 58.63 122.55 19.92
N ARG A 79 58.67 121.20 19.94
CA ARG A 79 58.82 120.42 21.19
C ARG A 79 60.08 119.55 21.29
N TRP A 80 60.94 119.57 20.26
CA TRP A 80 62.11 118.69 20.13
C TRP A 80 63.40 119.24 20.79
N LEU A 81 63.29 120.18 21.73
CA LEU A 81 64.45 120.86 22.37
C LEU A 81 64.44 120.83 23.92
N LYS A 82 63.66 119.95 24.57
CA LYS A 82 63.54 119.95 26.05
C LYS A 82 63.49 118.59 26.77
N GLN A 83 63.99 117.49 26.19
CA GLN A 83 63.92 116.14 26.81
C GLN A 83 65.26 115.37 26.90
N TRP A 84 66.40 116.06 27.03
CA TRP A 84 67.71 115.41 27.20
C TRP A 84 67.90 114.66 28.53
N GLN A 85 67.13 114.99 29.58
CA GLN A 85 67.19 114.28 30.87
C GLN A 85 66.45 112.92 30.87
N PHE A 86 65.59 112.65 29.87
CA PHE A 86 64.88 111.36 29.75
C PHE A 86 65.81 110.24 29.26
N TRP A 87 66.77 110.55 28.39
CA TRP A 87 67.69 109.55 27.82
C TRP A 87 68.80 109.10 28.78
N LEU A 88 69.13 109.91 29.81
CA LEU A 88 70.06 109.52 30.87
C LEU A 88 69.46 108.49 31.84
N ALA A 89 68.15 108.57 32.12
CA ALA A 89 67.46 107.60 32.98
C ALA A 89 67.27 106.22 32.31
N VAL A 90 67.13 106.18 30.97
CA VAL A 90 66.99 104.94 30.20
C VAL A 90 68.31 104.15 30.12
N SER A 91 69.46 104.84 30.06
CA SER A 91 70.79 104.19 30.05
C SER A 91 71.13 103.47 31.37
N LEU A 92 70.73 104.05 32.51
CA LEU A 92 71.00 103.47 33.83
C LEU A 92 70.12 102.26 34.15
N LEU A 93 68.88 102.21 33.62
CA LEU A 93 67.95 101.08 33.76
C LEU A 93 68.33 99.85 32.91
N LEU A 94 69.05 100.04 31.81
CA LEU A 94 69.48 98.93 30.93
C LEU A 94 70.65 98.11 31.49
N SER A 95 71.41 98.65 32.44
CA SER A 95 72.62 97.98 32.97
C SER A 95 72.33 97.01 34.13
N VAL A 96 71.17 97.13 34.80
CA VAL A 96 70.75 96.21 35.89
C VAL A 96 69.77 95.13 35.37
N GLY A 97 69.10 95.36 34.24
CA GLY A 97 68.11 94.41 33.68
C GLY A 97 68.70 93.11 33.09
N MET A 98 69.96 93.12 32.64
CA MET A 98 70.55 91.94 31.99
C MET A 98 71.00 90.82 32.97
N GLY A 99 71.26 91.14 34.24
CA GLY A 99 71.68 90.13 35.24
C GLY A 99 70.54 89.22 35.72
N PHE A 100 69.32 89.75 35.84
CA PHE A 100 68.16 89.00 36.34
C PHE A 100 67.58 88.05 35.28
N VAL A 101 67.69 88.41 33.99
CA VAL A 101 67.23 87.57 32.87
C VAL A 101 68.14 86.35 32.69
N ALA A 102 69.45 86.48 32.93
CA ALA A 102 70.39 85.36 32.86
C ALA A 102 70.18 84.32 33.99
N ILE A 103 69.86 84.78 35.21
CA ILE A 103 69.59 83.90 36.36
C ILE A 103 68.19 83.28 36.27
N SER A 104 67.18 84.00 35.76
CA SER A 104 65.82 83.47 35.51
C SER A 104 65.82 82.35 34.45
N SER A 105 66.67 82.44 33.42
CA SER A 105 66.76 81.40 32.37
C SER A 105 67.46 80.11 32.83
N LEU A 106 68.27 80.15 33.89
CA LEU A 106 68.91 78.96 34.48
C LEU A 106 68.01 78.25 35.50
N LEU A 107 67.02 78.94 36.06
CA LEU A 107 66.09 78.39 37.06
C LEU A 107 64.72 77.97 36.50
N ASN A 108 64.44 78.25 35.22
CA ASN A 108 63.20 77.85 34.55
C ASN A 108 63.35 76.48 33.85
N LEU A 109 63.63 75.43 34.61
CA LEU A 109 63.48 74.03 34.17
C LEU A 109 61.99 73.67 34.16
N SER A 110 61.21 74.31 33.28
CA SER A 110 59.91 73.78 32.88
C SER A 110 60.13 72.81 31.71
N SER A 111 60.22 71.53 32.04
CA SER A 111 60.28 70.40 31.09
C SER A 111 58.95 70.15 30.37
N GLN A 112 58.30 71.21 29.88
CA GLN A 112 57.17 71.08 28.96
C GLN A 112 57.58 71.57 27.57
N SER A 113 58.41 70.75 26.91
CA SER A 113 58.58 70.86 25.47
C SER A 113 57.24 70.59 24.78
N ASN A 114 56.69 71.57 24.07
CA ASN A 114 55.55 71.37 23.17
C ASN A 114 55.96 70.42 22.04
N CYS A 115 55.73 69.11 22.23
CA CYS A 115 56.14 68.05 21.30
C CYS A 115 55.57 68.20 19.87
N SER A 116 54.56 69.06 19.68
CA SER A 116 53.97 69.40 18.38
C SER A 116 54.71 70.49 17.61
N LYS A 117 55.67 71.19 18.20
CA LYS A 117 56.39 72.35 17.60
C LYS A 117 57.89 72.12 17.42
N ILE A 118 58.38 70.90 17.63
CA ILE A 118 59.81 70.56 17.54
C ILE A 118 60.23 70.33 16.08
N PHE A 119 61.35 70.92 15.68
CA PHE A 119 62.00 70.63 14.40
C PHE A 119 62.87 69.37 14.52
N TRP A 120 62.34 68.23 14.07
CA TRP A 120 62.96 66.90 14.25
C TRP A 120 64.40 66.74 13.74
N PRO A 121 64.84 67.35 12.62
CA PRO A 121 66.21 67.19 12.13
C PRO A 121 67.30 67.65 13.10
N THR A 122 67.01 68.63 13.98
CA THR A 122 67.96 69.14 14.98
C THR A 122 67.57 68.79 16.42
N ALA A 123 66.52 67.98 16.62
CA ALA A 123 66.02 67.61 17.94
C ALA A 123 67.02 66.69 18.66
N SER A 124 67.26 66.95 19.95
CA SER A 124 68.15 66.11 20.75
C SER A 124 67.56 64.71 20.94
N ALA A 125 68.41 63.72 21.21
CA ALA A 125 67.96 62.37 21.52
C ALA A 125 67.05 62.33 22.76
N ASN A 126 67.25 63.24 23.72
CA ASN A 126 66.46 63.33 24.94
C ASN A 126 65.06 63.91 24.66
N ASP A 127 64.95 64.91 23.78
CA ASP A 127 63.66 65.48 23.35
C ASP A 127 62.84 64.47 22.55
N ARG A 128 63.49 63.73 21.65
CA ARG A 128 62.86 62.63 20.89
C ARG A 128 62.31 61.56 21.83
N LEU A 129 63.10 61.17 22.84
CA LEU A 129 62.68 60.17 23.82
C LEU A 129 61.52 60.67 24.70
N PHE A 130 61.62 61.88 25.24
CA PHE A 130 60.57 62.50 26.07
C PHE A 130 59.26 62.64 25.29
N CYS A 131 59.32 63.14 24.06
CA CYS A 131 58.13 63.30 23.24
C CYS A 131 57.55 61.97 22.76
N ALA A 132 58.40 60.97 22.47
CA ALA A 132 57.93 59.63 22.19
C ALA A 132 57.21 59.01 23.40
N GLU A 133 57.72 59.19 24.62
CA GLU A 133 57.02 58.78 25.85
C GLU A 133 55.64 59.46 25.97
N GLN A 134 55.54 60.76 25.67
CA GLN A 134 54.26 61.49 25.68
C GLN A 134 53.25 60.99 24.63
N TYR A 135 53.71 60.64 23.43
CA TYR A 135 52.85 60.02 22.43
C TYR A 135 52.40 58.62 22.89
N ALA A 136 53.30 57.81 23.42
CA ALA A 136 52.99 56.46 23.89
C ALA A 136 51.97 56.44 25.04
N LEU A 137 51.95 57.46 25.92
CA LEU A 137 50.97 57.59 27.01
C LEU A 137 49.51 57.62 26.52
N LYS A 138 49.25 58.01 25.28
CA LYS A 138 47.90 58.00 24.69
C LYS A 138 47.38 56.60 24.38
N ARG A 139 48.27 55.60 24.32
CA ARG A 139 47.94 54.17 24.12
C ARG A 139 47.04 53.90 22.90
N THR A 140 47.20 54.68 21.83
CA THR A 140 46.55 54.40 20.55
C THR A 140 47.57 53.82 19.57
N ALA A 141 47.13 53.04 18.59
CA ALA A 141 48.03 52.44 17.61
C ALA A 141 48.82 53.49 16.80
N ASP A 142 48.20 54.64 16.51
CA ASP A 142 48.85 55.71 15.75
C ASP A 142 49.83 56.53 16.60
N ASP A 143 49.50 56.77 17.87
CA ASP A 143 50.42 57.49 18.77
C ASP A 143 51.60 56.61 19.21
N LEU A 144 51.38 55.30 19.41
CA LEU A 144 52.47 54.34 19.66
C LEU A 144 53.40 54.19 18.46
N LEU A 145 52.85 54.18 17.23
CA LEU A 145 53.65 54.20 16.01
C LEU A 145 54.53 55.45 15.95
N LYS A 146 53.94 56.63 16.17
CA LYS A 146 54.68 57.89 16.22
C LYS A 146 55.80 57.87 17.27
N ALA A 147 55.52 57.32 18.45
CA ALA A 147 56.53 57.15 19.50
C ALA A 147 57.71 56.29 19.02
N ILE A 148 57.43 55.14 18.40
CA ILE A 148 58.46 54.23 17.87
C ILE A 148 59.28 54.88 16.75
N GLU A 149 58.64 55.55 15.78
CA GLU A 149 59.31 56.20 14.65
C GLU A 149 60.26 57.33 15.11
N LEU A 150 59.84 58.12 16.11
CA LEU A 150 60.62 59.24 16.64
C LEU A 150 61.97 58.80 17.23
N VAL A 151 61.99 57.69 17.96
CA VAL A 151 63.20 57.16 18.61
C VAL A 151 63.97 56.19 17.71
N ASN A 152 63.31 55.47 16.80
CA ASN A 152 63.99 54.53 15.90
C ASN A 152 64.83 55.24 14.83
N ALA A 153 64.49 56.49 14.49
CA ALA A 153 65.26 57.32 13.58
C ALA A 153 66.67 57.71 14.10
N LEU A 154 67.02 57.39 15.34
CA LEU A 154 68.37 57.58 15.88
C LEU A 154 69.34 56.47 15.44
N PRO A 155 70.64 56.76 15.22
CA PRO A 155 71.64 55.78 14.79
C PRO A 155 71.75 54.54 15.69
N LYS A 156 72.15 53.41 15.09
CA LYS A 156 72.24 52.11 15.81
C LYS A 156 73.37 52.08 16.85
N ASP A 157 74.38 52.92 16.72
CA ASP A 157 75.55 53.09 17.59
C ASP A 157 75.34 54.14 18.71
N HIS A 158 74.14 54.72 18.82
CA HIS A 158 73.84 55.75 19.80
C HIS A 158 73.96 55.27 21.27
N PRO A 159 74.53 56.06 22.22
CA PRO A 159 74.72 55.64 23.61
C PRO A 159 73.46 55.18 24.34
N LEU A 160 72.29 55.74 23.99
CA LEU A 160 70.99 55.37 24.56
C LEU A 160 70.30 54.19 23.84
N ARG A 161 70.94 53.51 22.89
CA ARG A 161 70.26 52.51 22.04
C ARG A 161 69.63 51.36 22.84
N SER A 162 70.29 50.90 23.90
CA SER A 162 69.71 49.87 24.79
C SER A 162 68.40 50.33 25.44
N ARG A 163 68.36 51.56 25.97
CA ARG A 163 67.14 52.17 26.54
C ARG A 163 66.05 52.37 25.49
N ILE A 164 66.41 52.84 24.30
CA ILE A 164 65.48 53.04 23.17
C ILE A 164 64.87 51.71 22.74
N ASN A 165 65.67 50.67 22.54
CA ASN A 165 65.18 49.34 22.18
C ASN A 165 64.20 48.81 23.24
N GLY A 166 64.52 48.96 24.54
CA GLY A 166 63.60 48.57 25.61
C GLY A 166 62.30 49.40 25.69
N GLN A 167 62.26 50.60 25.10
CA GLN A 167 61.01 51.37 24.94
C GLN A 167 60.23 50.91 23.70
N ILE A 168 60.92 50.72 22.58
CA ILE A 168 60.31 50.17 21.35
C ILE A 168 59.70 48.80 21.62
N ASP A 169 60.37 47.93 22.38
CA ASP A 169 59.85 46.62 22.78
C ASP A 169 58.53 46.77 23.56
N ARG A 170 58.49 47.66 24.56
CA ARG A 170 57.28 47.92 25.36
C ARG A 170 56.13 48.49 24.52
N TRP A 171 56.40 49.49 23.68
CA TRP A 171 55.36 50.08 22.83
C TRP A 171 54.87 49.10 21.75
N SER A 172 55.75 48.24 21.25
CA SER A 172 55.37 47.14 20.35
C SER A 172 54.48 46.12 21.08
N GLN A 173 54.76 45.81 22.36
CA GLN A 173 53.88 44.99 23.20
C GLN A 173 52.53 45.66 23.44
N ASP A 174 52.49 46.98 23.68
CA ASP A 174 51.24 47.73 23.82
C ASP A 174 50.41 47.70 22.53
N MET A 175 51.06 47.82 21.35
CA MET A 175 50.40 47.68 20.05
C MET A 175 49.87 46.26 19.83
N ILE A 176 50.64 45.23 20.20
CA ILE A 176 50.15 43.85 20.22
C ILE A 176 48.95 43.72 21.16
N GLY A 177 48.94 44.37 22.32
CA GLY A 177 47.83 44.38 23.26
C GLY A 177 46.56 44.99 22.67
N LEU A 178 46.68 46.11 21.95
CA LEU A 178 45.56 46.72 21.20
C LEU A 178 45.05 45.78 20.10
N GLY A 179 45.96 45.18 19.32
CA GLY A 179 45.61 44.18 18.33
C GLY A 179 44.92 42.96 18.94
N ASN A 180 45.37 42.52 20.13
CA ASN A 180 44.76 41.41 20.85
C ASN A 180 43.32 41.74 21.23
N SER A 181 43.01 42.97 21.66
CA SER A 181 41.62 43.40 21.90
C SER A 181 40.75 43.24 20.65
N SER A 182 41.21 43.76 19.50
CA SER A 182 40.51 43.61 18.22
C SER A 182 40.36 42.14 17.81
N PHE A 183 41.37 41.31 18.06
CA PHE A 183 41.33 39.87 17.79
C PHE A 183 40.26 39.19 18.64
N GLN A 184 40.22 39.46 19.95
CA GLN A 184 39.23 38.91 20.88
C GLN A 184 37.79 39.36 20.55
N GLU A 185 37.63 40.52 19.93
CA GLU A 185 36.35 41.03 19.40
C GLU A 185 35.90 40.39 18.07
N GLY A 186 36.69 39.47 17.51
CA GLY A 186 36.38 38.82 16.23
C GLY A 186 36.87 39.59 14.99
N LYS A 187 37.73 40.60 15.18
CA LYS A 187 38.22 41.48 14.12
C LYS A 187 39.69 41.15 13.79
N LEU A 188 39.96 39.91 13.40
CA LEU A 188 41.30 39.46 13.02
C LEU A 188 42.00 40.38 11.99
N PRO A 189 41.33 40.86 10.91
CA PRO A 189 41.98 41.76 9.96
C PRO A 189 42.46 43.06 10.58
N GLU A 190 41.67 43.63 11.50
CA GLU A 190 42.03 44.86 12.23
C GLU A 190 43.17 44.60 13.22
N ALA A 191 43.13 43.48 13.94
CA ALA A 191 44.20 43.06 14.84
C ALA A 191 45.57 42.96 14.14
N VAL A 192 45.58 42.27 12.99
CA VAL A 192 46.77 42.13 12.15
C VAL A 192 47.22 43.47 11.58
N ALA A 193 46.29 44.34 11.18
CA ALA A 193 46.62 45.68 10.69
C ALA A 193 47.26 46.56 11.77
N ILE A 194 46.76 46.52 13.01
CA ILE A 194 47.35 47.23 14.16
C ILE A 194 48.76 46.73 14.42
N ALA A 195 48.96 45.42 14.50
CA ALA A 195 50.26 44.82 14.77
C ALA A 195 51.29 45.13 13.67
N ARG A 196 50.89 45.08 12.39
CA ARG A 196 51.78 45.36 11.25
C ARG A 196 52.21 46.82 11.10
N LYS A 197 51.63 47.75 11.85
CA LYS A 197 52.12 49.14 11.91
C LYS A 197 53.50 49.24 12.55
N VAL A 198 53.89 48.29 13.41
CA VAL A 198 55.25 48.25 13.97
C VAL A 198 56.27 48.12 12.82
N PRO A 199 57.29 48.99 12.72
CA PRO A 199 58.31 48.93 11.66
C PRO A 199 59.06 47.59 11.63
N ARG A 200 59.49 47.15 10.45
CA ARG A 200 60.18 45.85 10.27
C ARG A 200 61.64 45.82 10.74
N ASP A 201 62.23 47.01 10.85
CA ASP A 201 63.64 47.22 11.15
C ASP A 201 63.94 47.32 12.66
N VAL A 202 62.92 47.22 13.51
CA VAL A 202 63.10 47.20 14.97
C VAL A 202 63.29 45.78 15.51
N PRO A 203 64.09 45.59 16.59
CA PRO A 203 64.29 44.27 17.20
C PRO A 203 62.99 43.57 17.64
N ALA A 204 62.00 44.34 18.08
CA ALA A 204 60.70 43.86 18.56
C ALA A 204 59.83 43.18 17.48
N TYR A 205 60.13 43.36 16.18
CA TYR A 205 59.25 42.92 15.10
C TYR A 205 59.07 41.39 15.04
N SER A 206 60.08 40.62 15.47
CA SER A 206 60.00 39.15 15.53
C SER A 206 58.85 38.67 16.43
N MET A 207 58.63 39.33 17.57
CA MET A 207 57.52 39.06 18.51
C MET A 207 56.17 39.43 17.89
N VAL A 208 56.11 40.51 17.11
CA VAL A 208 54.89 40.93 16.39
C VAL A 208 54.48 39.86 15.37
N GLU A 209 55.43 39.39 14.56
CA GLU A 209 55.15 38.37 13.54
C GLU A 209 54.71 37.04 14.16
N GLN A 210 55.37 36.60 15.24
CA GLN A 210 54.97 35.40 16.00
C GLN A 210 53.53 35.53 16.53
N GLN A 211 53.16 36.69 17.06
CA GLN A 211 51.82 36.90 17.58
C GLN A 211 50.75 36.93 16.47
N ILE A 212 51.06 37.54 15.31
CA ILE A 212 50.18 37.52 14.14
C ILE A 212 49.94 36.07 13.68
N GLN A 213 51.00 35.26 13.58
CA GLN A 213 50.88 33.84 13.21
C GLN A 213 50.03 33.07 14.22
N LYS A 214 50.20 33.35 15.52
CA LYS A 214 49.38 32.73 16.57
C LYS A 214 47.90 33.07 16.41
N TRP A 215 47.55 34.34 16.20
CA TRP A 215 46.16 34.75 15.96
C TRP A 215 45.57 34.08 14.71
N GLN A 216 46.34 34.00 13.62
CA GLN A 216 45.91 33.36 12.38
C GLN A 216 45.68 31.85 12.55
N SER A 217 46.56 31.16 13.28
CA SER A 217 46.40 29.73 13.59
C SER A 217 45.14 29.48 14.39
N ILE A 218 44.97 30.20 15.51
CA ILE A 218 43.78 30.09 16.37
C ILE A 218 42.49 30.31 15.56
N TRP A 219 42.49 31.36 14.71
CA TRP A 219 41.33 31.68 13.89
C TRP A 219 41.01 30.57 12.89
N SER A 220 42.03 30.07 12.19
CA SER A 220 41.88 28.98 11.22
C SER A 220 41.38 27.70 11.87
N ASP A 221 41.91 27.37 13.06
CA ASP A 221 41.49 26.18 13.81
C ASP A 221 40.04 26.32 14.26
N ALA A 222 39.65 27.44 14.85
CA ALA A 222 38.26 27.70 15.24
C ALA A 222 37.29 27.65 14.03
N GLU A 223 37.66 28.25 12.90
CA GLU A 223 36.84 28.19 11.68
C GLU A 223 36.68 26.75 11.17
N LYS A 224 37.75 25.94 11.25
CA LYS A 224 37.70 24.52 10.89
C LYS A 224 36.76 23.74 11.82
N LEU A 225 36.79 23.98 13.13
CA LEU A 225 35.87 23.37 14.08
C LEU A 225 34.42 23.72 13.73
N TYR A 226 34.14 25.00 13.45
CA TYR A 226 32.82 25.48 13.07
C TYR A 226 32.30 24.80 11.80
N ARG A 227 33.09 24.82 10.72
CA ARG A 227 32.74 24.18 9.43
C ARG A 227 32.54 22.66 9.56
N THR A 228 33.33 22.01 10.42
CA THR A 228 33.18 20.57 10.69
C THR A 228 31.86 20.26 11.38
N SER A 229 31.45 21.09 12.34
CA SER A 229 30.13 20.98 12.98
C SER A 229 28.99 21.13 11.97
N GLU A 230 29.06 22.13 11.07
CA GLU A 230 28.07 22.29 9.99
C GLU A 230 28.00 21.07 9.06
N ASN A 231 29.14 20.44 8.76
CA ASN A 231 29.16 19.24 7.93
C ASN A 231 28.47 18.06 8.62
N HIS A 232 28.65 17.89 9.94
CA HIS A 232 27.90 16.91 10.71
C HIS A 232 26.39 17.20 10.67
N LEU A 233 25.97 18.48 10.70
CA LEU A 233 24.56 18.83 10.52
C LEU A 233 24.01 18.40 9.16
N ARG A 234 24.75 18.62 8.07
CA ARG A 234 24.35 18.19 6.71
C ARG A 234 24.23 16.66 6.59
N LYS A 235 24.94 15.91 7.43
CA LYS A 235 24.94 14.44 7.50
C LYS A 235 23.95 13.86 8.50
N GLU A 236 23.15 14.70 9.15
CA GLU A 236 22.19 14.29 10.18
C GLU A 236 22.82 13.77 11.49
N GLU A 237 24.08 14.15 11.76
CA GLU A 237 24.89 13.67 12.89
C GLU A 237 24.90 14.68 14.06
N TRP A 238 23.72 14.94 14.65
CA TRP A 238 23.51 16.04 15.63
C TRP A 238 24.45 15.97 16.84
N ALA A 239 24.66 14.78 17.38
CA ALA A 239 25.50 14.58 18.56
C ALA A 239 26.98 14.89 18.26
N LEU A 240 27.45 14.54 17.07
CA LEU A 240 28.80 14.85 16.61
C LEU A 240 28.94 16.35 16.33
N ALA A 241 27.94 16.98 15.71
CA ALA A 241 27.92 18.43 15.50
C ALA A 241 28.03 19.21 16.82
N PHE A 242 27.28 18.79 17.84
CA PHE A 242 27.33 19.42 19.17
C PHE A 242 28.68 19.19 19.87
N ARG A 243 29.20 17.95 19.85
CA ARG A 243 30.54 17.65 20.39
C ARG A 243 31.64 18.48 19.69
N GLN A 244 31.53 18.66 18.39
CA GLN A 244 32.47 19.47 17.63
C GLN A 244 32.37 20.95 18.00
N ALA A 245 31.14 21.45 18.23
CA ALA A 245 30.90 22.83 18.64
C ALA A 245 31.50 23.14 20.01
N THR A 246 31.45 22.21 20.98
CA THR A 246 32.02 22.43 22.32
C THR A 246 33.53 22.66 22.33
N LEU A 247 34.25 22.23 21.28
CA LEU A 247 35.68 22.50 21.15
C LEU A 247 35.98 23.99 20.87
N LEU A 248 34.99 24.77 20.42
CA LEU A 248 35.15 26.23 20.26
C LEU A 248 35.32 26.96 21.60
N LEU A 249 34.85 26.37 22.70
CA LEU A 249 34.97 26.92 24.06
C LEU A 249 36.43 26.97 24.55
N ASP A 250 37.34 26.28 23.89
CA ASP A 250 38.78 26.26 24.19
C ASP A 250 39.60 26.77 22.98
N SER A 251 39.01 27.66 22.17
CA SER A 251 39.68 28.17 20.96
C SER A 251 40.75 29.23 21.27
N GLY A 252 40.74 29.86 22.45
CA GLY A 252 41.66 30.95 22.80
C GLY A 252 41.23 32.31 22.24
N ASN A 253 39.95 32.44 21.89
CA ASN A 253 39.37 33.67 21.34
C ASN A 253 37.91 33.86 21.81
N ILE A 254 37.66 34.96 22.54
CA ILE A 254 36.37 35.25 23.18
C ILE A 254 35.22 35.28 22.17
N PHE A 255 35.41 35.85 20.97
CA PHE A 255 34.38 35.88 19.94
C PHE A 255 33.97 34.47 19.47
N TRP A 256 34.93 33.55 19.32
CA TRP A 256 34.65 32.16 18.96
C TRP A 256 34.02 31.38 20.12
N GLU A 257 34.53 31.56 21.33
CA GLU A 257 34.08 30.90 22.56
C GLU A 257 32.67 31.32 22.98
N SER A 258 32.27 32.57 22.70
CA SER A 258 30.95 33.10 23.06
C SER A 258 30.03 33.21 21.85
N THR A 259 30.24 34.23 21.01
CA THR A 259 29.29 34.65 19.98
C THR A 259 29.08 33.54 18.94
N LYS A 260 30.15 32.97 18.40
CA LYS A 260 30.05 31.92 17.38
C LYS A 260 29.61 30.58 17.95
N TYR A 261 30.04 30.23 19.16
CA TYR A 261 29.55 29.04 19.85
C TYR A 261 28.03 29.10 20.11
N GLU A 262 27.52 30.24 20.59
CA GLU A 262 26.07 30.44 20.81
C GLU A 262 25.27 30.44 19.50
N GLU A 263 25.80 31.04 18.44
CA GLU A 263 25.21 30.99 17.10
C GLU A 263 25.11 29.54 16.61
N LEU A 264 26.22 28.79 16.64
CA LEU A 264 26.28 27.40 16.20
C LEU A 264 25.38 26.50 17.02
N THR A 265 25.32 26.70 18.34
CA THR A 265 24.43 25.93 19.22
C THR A 265 22.95 26.16 18.87
N ARG A 266 22.54 27.41 18.59
CA ARG A 266 21.19 27.72 18.13
C ARG A 266 20.89 27.06 16.79
N ILE A 267 21.84 27.08 15.86
CA ILE A 267 21.73 26.39 14.57
C ILE A 267 21.54 24.89 14.79
N ILE A 268 22.37 24.23 15.61
CA ILE A 268 22.27 22.80 15.92
C ILE A 268 20.90 22.46 16.50
N GLN A 269 20.38 23.24 17.43
CA GLN A 269 19.06 23.02 18.03
C GLN A 269 17.92 23.18 17.01
N ALA A 270 17.97 24.21 16.18
CA ALA A 270 17.01 24.43 15.11
C ALA A 270 17.04 23.26 14.10
N THR A 271 18.22 22.89 13.63
CA THR A 271 18.42 21.79 12.68
C THR A 271 18.01 20.44 13.26
N ARG A 272 18.25 20.18 14.56
CA ARG A 272 17.74 18.96 15.22
C ARG A 272 16.21 18.89 15.21
N THR A 273 15.54 20.02 15.42
CA THR A 273 14.08 20.09 15.39
C THR A 273 13.54 19.82 13.98
N GLU A 274 14.20 20.35 12.95
CA GLU A 274 13.91 20.03 11.55
C GLU A 274 14.22 18.57 11.20
N GLY A 275 15.32 18.02 11.72
CA GLY A 275 15.70 16.62 11.56
C GLY A 275 14.65 15.67 12.14
N ASN A 276 14.07 15.99 13.30
CA ASN A 276 12.96 15.23 13.87
C ASN A 276 11.73 15.24 12.94
N LYS A 277 11.44 16.35 12.25
CA LYS A 277 10.37 16.41 11.24
C LYS A 277 10.70 15.50 10.04
N LEU A 278 11.96 15.49 9.59
CA LEU A 278 12.40 14.63 8.49
C LEU A 278 12.31 13.15 8.85
N VAL A 279 12.72 12.76 10.07
CA VAL A 279 12.56 11.40 10.58
C VAL A 279 11.08 11.01 10.64
N LYS A 280 10.22 11.90 11.16
CA LYS A 280 8.77 11.66 11.16
C LYS A 280 8.23 11.47 9.74
N ALA A 281 8.67 12.28 8.79
CA ALA A 281 8.30 12.13 7.37
C ALA A 281 8.68 10.74 6.84
N ARG A 282 9.92 10.29 7.08
CA ARG A 282 10.40 8.96 6.66
C ARG A 282 9.60 7.83 7.30
N ASN A 283 9.31 7.90 8.60
CA ASN A 283 8.52 6.89 9.29
C ASN A 283 7.09 6.84 8.75
N THR A 284 6.43 7.98 8.57
CA THR A 284 5.10 8.04 7.95
C THR A 284 5.11 7.49 6.53
N ALA A 285 6.14 7.77 5.73
CA ALA A 285 6.26 7.16 4.40
C ALA A 285 6.49 5.65 4.44
N ALA A 286 7.20 5.14 5.45
CA ALA A 286 7.48 3.73 5.64
C ALA A 286 6.23 2.91 6.02
N ASP A 287 5.27 3.54 6.74
CA ASP A 287 3.97 2.94 7.02
C ASP A 287 3.15 2.64 5.74
N GLY A 288 3.55 3.24 4.61
CA GLY A 288 2.97 2.99 3.30
C GLY A 288 1.58 3.58 3.11
N GLY A 289 1.05 3.45 1.90
CA GLY A 289 -0.25 4.03 1.52
C GLY A 289 -0.15 5.47 1.02
N LEU A 290 -1.11 5.86 0.18
CA LEU A 290 -1.10 7.14 -0.53
C LEU A 290 -1.14 8.34 0.42
N ASP A 291 -2.06 8.34 1.38
CA ASP A 291 -2.26 9.49 2.27
C ASP A 291 -1.06 9.71 3.20
N ASN A 292 -0.42 8.62 3.63
CA ASN A 292 0.81 8.65 4.40
C ASN A 292 1.97 9.21 3.57
N LEU A 293 2.14 8.81 2.31
CA LEU A 293 3.18 9.37 1.43
C LEU A 293 2.96 10.87 1.17
N VAL A 294 1.72 11.30 0.92
CA VAL A 294 1.39 12.73 0.76
C VAL A 294 1.69 13.51 2.05
N THR A 295 1.35 12.95 3.20
CA THR A 295 1.63 13.56 4.50
C THR A 295 3.13 13.64 4.78
N ALA A 296 3.89 12.60 4.44
CA ALA A 296 5.34 12.58 4.54
C ALA A 296 6.00 13.68 3.68
N ILE A 297 5.53 13.87 2.44
CA ILE A 297 6.01 14.95 1.58
C ILE A 297 5.74 16.31 2.22
N LYS A 298 4.52 16.57 2.74
CA LYS A 298 4.20 17.82 3.43
C LYS A 298 5.11 18.08 4.63
N LEU A 299 5.43 17.04 5.41
CA LEU A 299 6.36 17.15 6.54
C LEU A 299 7.78 17.52 6.08
N ALA A 300 8.28 16.92 5.00
CA ALA A 300 9.60 17.22 4.43
C ALA A 300 9.64 18.62 3.77
N GLN A 301 8.57 19.07 3.13
CA GLN A 301 8.43 20.42 2.58
C GLN A 301 8.48 21.51 3.66
N GLY A 302 8.13 21.17 4.90
CA GLY A 302 8.23 22.08 6.04
C GLY A 302 9.67 22.44 6.45
N ILE A 303 10.69 21.89 5.78
CA ILE A 303 12.10 22.20 5.99
C ILE A 303 12.50 23.32 5.02
N GLY A 304 12.94 24.45 5.58
CA GLY A 304 13.26 25.65 4.80
C GLY A 304 14.48 25.51 3.89
N GLN A 305 14.55 26.34 2.84
CA GLN A 305 15.64 26.31 1.85
C GLN A 305 17.01 26.67 2.45
N ASN A 306 17.04 27.43 3.56
CA ASN A 306 18.26 27.82 4.26
C ASN A 306 18.73 26.77 5.29
N SER A 307 17.99 25.69 5.49
CA SER A 307 18.37 24.62 6.42
C SER A 307 19.52 23.78 5.86
N TYR A 308 20.41 23.31 6.73
CA TYR A 308 21.43 22.31 6.39
C TYR A 308 20.82 20.98 5.92
N LEU A 309 19.53 20.73 6.20
CA LEU A 309 18.80 19.52 5.81
C LEU A 309 17.98 19.67 4.53
N TYR A 310 18.02 20.83 3.87
CA TYR A 310 17.21 21.07 2.68
C TYR A 310 17.46 20.03 1.57
N GLN A 311 18.72 19.61 1.37
CA GLN A 311 19.04 18.57 0.38
C GLN A 311 18.51 17.19 0.77
N ALA A 312 18.62 16.82 2.06
CA ALA A 312 18.07 15.57 2.57
C ALA A 312 16.53 15.54 2.47
N ALA A 313 15.87 16.67 2.74
CA ALA A 313 14.44 16.85 2.55
C ALA A 313 14.04 16.71 1.08
N LYS A 314 14.77 17.36 0.16
CA LYS A 314 14.53 17.25 -1.29
C LYS A 314 14.68 15.81 -1.81
N ALA A 315 15.70 15.10 -1.32
CA ALA A 315 15.90 13.69 -1.65
C ALA A 315 14.74 12.82 -1.14
N ALA A 316 14.29 13.03 0.11
CA ALA A 316 13.15 12.31 0.67
C ALA A 316 11.84 12.58 -0.11
N ILE A 317 11.58 13.83 -0.49
CA ILE A 317 10.43 14.18 -1.33
C ILE A 317 10.48 13.43 -2.66
N ALA A 318 11.63 13.42 -3.34
CA ALA A 318 11.80 12.68 -4.59
C ALA A 318 11.53 11.17 -4.43
N GLU A 319 12.02 10.56 -3.36
CA GLU A 319 11.78 9.15 -3.05
C GLU A 319 10.28 8.87 -2.82
N PHE A 320 9.62 9.68 -2.00
CA PHE A 320 8.20 9.48 -1.68
C PHE A 320 7.30 9.70 -2.89
N SER A 321 7.59 10.72 -3.70
CA SER A 321 6.88 10.98 -4.94
C SER A 321 7.02 9.84 -5.94
N LYS A 322 8.21 9.21 -6.04
CA LYS A 322 8.40 8.02 -6.86
C LYS A 322 7.49 6.88 -6.42
N LYS A 323 7.34 6.64 -5.10
CA LYS A 323 6.40 5.63 -4.57
C LYS A 323 4.95 5.96 -4.91
N ILE A 324 4.54 7.24 -4.90
CA ILE A 324 3.20 7.65 -5.32
C ILE A 324 2.97 7.35 -6.81
N ILE A 325 3.95 7.66 -7.66
CA ILE A 325 3.92 7.35 -9.10
C ILE A 325 3.79 5.83 -9.32
N GLU A 326 4.55 5.00 -8.59
CA GLU A 326 4.44 3.54 -8.70
C GLU A 326 3.03 3.02 -8.32
N ILE A 327 2.38 3.63 -7.33
CA ILE A 327 0.98 3.32 -6.98
C ILE A 327 0.05 3.68 -8.15
N ALA A 328 0.25 4.85 -8.75
CA ALA A 328 -0.54 5.30 -9.89
C ALA A 328 -0.31 4.43 -11.13
N GLU A 329 0.91 4.00 -11.40
CA GLU A 329 1.23 3.09 -12.51
C GLU A 329 0.49 1.75 -12.39
N LYS A 330 0.42 1.19 -11.17
CA LYS A 330 -0.35 -0.04 -10.92
C LYS A 330 -1.84 0.16 -11.17
N ARG A 331 -2.39 1.35 -10.89
CA ARG A 331 -3.78 1.70 -11.21
C ARG A 331 -3.98 1.83 -12.72
N LEU A 332 -3.07 2.50 -13.40
CA LEU A 332 -3.10 2.67 -14.84
C LEU A 332 -3.08 1.32 -15.58
N GLN A 333 -2.26 0.37 -15.13
CA GLN A 333 -2.21 -1.00 -15.68
C GLN A 333 -3.53 -1.78 -15.52
N LYS A 334 -4.35 -1.44 -14.53
CA LYS A 334 -5.67 -2.04 -14.31
C LYS A 334 -6.78 -1.40 -15.14
N GLY A 335 -6.47 -0.33 -15.88
CA GLY A 335 -7.45 0.46 -16.64
C GLY A 335 -8.02 1.66 -15.88
N ASP A 336 -7.65 1.85 -14.61
CA ASP A 336 -8.13 2.96 -13.76
C ASP A 336 -7.37 4.27 -14.04
N TRP A 337 -7.32 4.71 -15.31
CA TRP A 337 -6.48 5.85 -15.73
C TRP A 337 -6.86 7.18 -15.06
N GLN A 338 -8.15 7.41 -14.79
CA GLN A 338 -8.62 8.61 -14.08
C GLN A 338 -8.11 8.66 -12.64
N GLN A 339 -8.28 7.55 -11.91
CA GLN A 339 -7.76 7.45 -10.54
C GLN A 339 -6.22 7.55 -10.51
N ALA A 340 -5.55 7.00 -11.52
CA ALA A 340 -4.10 7.12 -11.64
C ALA A 340 -3.66 8.60 -11.75
N ILE A 341 -4.37 9.41 -12.55
CA ILE A 341 -4.14 10.86 -12.66
C ILE A 341 -4.40 11.56 -11.32
N GLU A 342 -5.51 11.26 -10.65
CA GLU A 342 -5.84 11.83 -9.34
C GLU A 342 -4.74 11.54 -8.30
N ILE A 343 -4.19 10.33 -8.29
CA ILE A 343 -3.13 9.92 -7.37
C ILE A 343 -1.86 10.75 -7.60
N VAL A 344 -1.41 10.90 -8.85
CA VAL A 344 -0.19 11.67 -9.15
C VAL A 344 -0.40 13.16 -8.93
N ASN A 345 -1.60 13.69 -9.16
CA ASN A 345 -1.92 15.10 -8.89
C ASN A 345 -1.92 15.46 -7.39
N LYS A 346 -1.92 14.47 -6.49
CA LYS A 346 -1.68 14.72 -5.06
C LYS A 346 -0.21 15.00 -4.73
N ILE A 347 0.72 14.76 -5.67
CA ILE A 347 2.13 15.11 -5.52
C ILE A 347 2.24 16.64 -5.65
N PRO A 348 2.72 17.34 -4.62
CA PRO A 348 2.85 18.79 -4.68
C PRO A 348 3.96 19.23 -5.62
N ASP A 349 3.86 20.48 -6.11
CA ASP A 349 4.82 21.16 -7.00
C ASP A 349 6.16 21.50 -6.29
N SER A 350 6.85 20.49 -5.76
CA SER A 350 8.14 20.66 -5.08
C SER A 350 9.18 19.70 -5.64
N GLY A 351 10.35 20.22 -5.97
CA GLY A 351 11.41 19.48 -6.65
C GLY A 351 11.15 19.35 -8.15
N ASN A 352 12.15 18.88 -8.90
CA ASN A 352 12.11 18.73 -10.37
C ASN A 352 11.16 17.59 -10.81
N LEU A 353 10.06 17.36 -10.10
CA LEU A 353 9.09 16.29 -10.30
C LEU A 353 7.91 16.71 -11.17
N LYS A 354 7.74 18.02 -11.41
CA LYS A 354 6.69 18.56 -12.28
C LYS A 354 6.68 17.90 -13.65
N GLU A 355 7.85 17.66 -14.22
CA GLU A 355 7.99 16.97 -15.51
C GLU A 355 7.52 15.52 -15.45
N GLN A 356 7.83 14.79 -14.37
CA GLN A 356 7.39 13.41 -14.18
C GLN A 356 5.87 13.32 -14.03
N VAL A 357 5.27 14.24 -13.27
CA VAL A 357 3.82 14.31 -13.08
C VAL A 357 3.11 14.62 -14.40
N GLN A 358 3.62 15.60 -15.15
CA GLN A 358 3.08 15.96 -16.46
C GLN A 358 3.16 14.79 -17.45
N ASP A 359 4.34 14.18 -17.59
CA ASP A 359 4.54 13.05 -18.50
C ASP A 359 3.62 11.87 -18.15
N PHE A 360 3.47 11.58 -16.85
CA PHE A 360 2.56 10.54 -16.39
C PHE A 360 1.11 10.86 -16.77
N ASN A 361 0.66 12.09 -16.54
CA ASN A 361 -0.70 12.52 -16.89
C ASN A 361 -0.95 12.44 -18.40
N GLU A 362 0.02 12.81 -19.23
CA GLU A 362 -0.07 12.66 -20.69
C GLU A 362 -0.21 11.19 -21.10
N LEU A 363 0.61 10.29 -20.54
CA LEU A 363 0.51 8.85 -20.81
C LEU A 363 -0.76 8.20 -20.27
N ALA A 364 -1.25 8.64 -19.11
CA ALA A 364 -2.50 8.16 -18.55
C ALA A 364 -3.69 8.57 -19.42
N ASN A 365 -3.72 9.81 -19.92
CA ASN A 365 -4.71 10.27 -20.87
C ASN A 365 -4.62 9.52 -22.21
N ALA A 366 -3.41 9.28 -22.72
CA ALA A 366 -3.20 8.46 -23.92
C ALA A 366 -3.75 7.05 -23.73
N THR A 367 -3.49 6.43 -22.59
CA THR A 367 -4.05 5.12 -22.24
C THR A 367 -5.58 5.15 -22.19
N GLY A 368 -6.17 6.21 -21.66
CA GLY A 368 -7.61 6.45 -21.70
C GLY A 368 -8.18 6.46 -23.12
N GLN A 369 -7.47 7.07 -24.08
CA GLN A 369 -7.86 7.03 -25.50
C GLN A 369 -7.71 5.63 -26.11
N ALA A 370 -6.65 4.89 -25.77
CA ALA A 370 -6.43 3.54 -26.28
C ALA A 370 -7.50 2.55 -25.78
N LEU A 371 -8.05 2.75 -24.58
CA LEU A 371 -9.08 1.89 -23.99
C LEU A 371 -10.42 1.92 -24.75
N THR A 372 -10.65 2.86 -25.67
CA THR A 372 -11.81 2.80 -26.57
C THR A 372 -11.77 1.55 -27.45
N GLY A 373 -10.58 0.99 -27.69
CA GLY A 373 -10.36 -0.23 -28.44
C GLY A 373 -10.59 -0.13 -29.95
N ASN A 374 -10.75 1.08 -30.48
CA ASN A 374 -10.87 1.34 -31.91
C ASN A 374 -9.60 1.98 -32.47
N VAL A 375 -9.46 1.95 -33.80
CA VAL A 375 -8.28 2.48 -34.49
C VAL A 375 -8.07 3.96 -34.17
N GLU A 376 -9.14 4.76 -34.18
CA GLU A 376 -9.06 6.21 -33.92
C GLU A 376 -8.53 6.52 -32.50
N GLY A 377 -9.00 5.82 -31.48
CA GLY A 377 -8.55 6.01 -30.11
C GLY A 377 -7.10 5.57 -29.90
N LEU A 378 -6.69 4.46 -30.53
CA LEU A 378 -5.30 4.01 -30.53
C LEU A 378 -4.37 4.99 -31.25
N GLU A 379 -4.79 5.55 -32.39
CA GLU A 379 -4.03 6.58 -33.11
C GLU A 379 -3.88 7.87 -32.28
N LYS A 380 -4.97 8.32 -31.62
CA LYS A 380 -4.91 9.44 -30.67
C LYS A 380 -3.97 9.15 -29.50
N ALA A 381 -4.01 7.95 -28.93
CA ALA A 381 -3.12 7.52 -27.85
C ALA A 381 -1.65 7.60 -28.28
N ILE A 382 -1.33 7.06 -29.47
CA ILE A 382 0.01 7.14 -30.06
C ILE A 382 0.43 8.59 -30.25
N ALA A 383 -0.42 9.44 -30.82
CA ALA A 383 -0.11 10.84 -31.07
C ALA A 383 0.16 11.63 -29.76
N ILE A 384 -0.54 11.30 -28.67
CA ILE A 384 -0.26 11.89 -27.35
C ILE A 384 1.10 11.39 -26.83
N ALA A 385 1.34 10.08 -26.85
CA ALA A 385 2.59 9.49 -26.35
C ALA A 385 3.84 9.94 -27.15
N GLN A 386 3.70 10.21 -28.45
CA GLN A 386 4.78 10.71 -29.31
C GLN A 386 5.26 12.13 -28.94
N LYS A 387 4.48 12.91 -28.19
CA LYS A 387 4.89 14.24 -27.74
C LYS A 387 6.02 14.19 -26.72
N LEU A 388 6.18 13.06 -26.00
CA LEU A 388 7.26 12.88 -25.05
C LEU A 388 8.58 12.69 -25.82
N LYS A 389 9.53 13.60 -25.59
CA LYS A 389 10.84 13.61 -26.25
C LYS A 389 11.87 12.76 -25.51
N GLU A 390 12.95 12.43 -26.21
CA GLU A 390 14.13 11.77 -25.63
C GLU A 390 14.71 12.59 -24.46
N GLY A 391 15.11 11.90 -23.39
CA GLY A 391 15.58 12.52 -22.14
C GLY A 391 14.49 12.73 -21.08
N ARG A 392 13.21 12.58 -21.42
CA ARG A 392 12.11 12.62 -20.46
C ARG A 392 12.00 11.31 -19.65
N PRO A 393 11.65 11.35 -18.35
CA PRO A 393 11.61 10.17 -17.48
C PRO A 393 10.73 9.02 -17.99
N PHE A 394 9.63 9.32 -18.68
CA PHE A 394 8.69 8.32 -19.18
C PHE A 394 8.84 7.98 -20.66
N TYR A 395 9.86 8.51 -21.34
CA TYR A 395 10.04 8.34 -22.79
C TYR A 395 10.05 6.86 -23.21
N LYS A 396 10.85 6.03 -22.54
CA LYS A 396 10.94 4.59 -22.85
C LYS A 396 9.57 3.90 -22.76
N LYS A 397 8.83 4.19 -21.68
CA LYS A 397 7.49 3.64 -21.46
C LYS A 397 6.49 4.13 -22.52
N ALA A 398 6.62 5.36 -22.98
CA ALA A 398 5.84 5.88 -24.10
C ALA A 398 6.11 5.08 -25.38
N GLN A 399 7.38 4.79 -25.70
CA GLN A 399 7.74 3.99 -26.87
C GLN A 399 7.21 2.55 -26.79
N ASP A 400 7.30 1.91 -25.62
CA ASP A 400 6.76 0.58 -25.40
C ASP A 400 5.23 0.54 -25.62
N LEU A 401 4.51 1.56 -25.14
CA LEU A 401 3.07 1.70 -25.37
C LEU A 401 2.74 1.97 -26.84
N ILE A 402 3.50 2.84 -27.52
CA ILE A 402 3.33 3.12 -28.95
C ILE A 402 3.48 1.82 -29.77
N ALA A 403 4.55 1.06 -29.54
CA ALA A 403 4.78 -0.20 -30.23
C ALA A 403 3.64 -1.20 -30.01
N ARG A 404 3.14 -1.30 -28.78
CA ARG A 404 1.98 -2.14 -28.44
C ARG A 404 0.71 -1.67 -29.15
N TRP A 405 0.38 -0.38 -29.11
CA TRP A 405 -0.82 0.16 -29.75
C TRP A 405 -0.77 0.04 -31.27
N GLN A 406 0.41 0.16 -31.90
CA GLN A 406 0.58 -0.10 -33.33
C GLN A 406 0.24 -1.54 -33.71
N GLN A 407 0.68 -2.52 -32.91
CA GLN A 407 0.30 -3.92 -33.10
C GLN A 407 -1.20 -4.13 -32.88
N GLU A 408 -1.77 -3.47 -31.88
CA GLU A 408 -3.20 -3.52 -31.59
C GLU A 408 -4.04 -2.98 -32.77
N ILE A 409 -3.64 -1.86 -33.37
CA ILE A 409 -4.28 -1.31 -34.58
C ILE A 409 -4.29 -2.33 -35.71
N ALA A 410 -3.19 -3.04 -35.95
CA ALA A 410 -3.12 -4.07 -36.97
C ALA A 410 -4.14 -5.21 -36.69
N GLY A 411 -4.27 -5.63 -35.43
CA GLY A 411 -5.25 -6.63 -35.01
C GLY A 411 -6.70 -6.16 -35.19
N VAL A 412 -7.01 -4.92 -34.79
CA VAL A 412 -8.35 -4.33 -34.98
C VAL A 412 -8.73 -4.21 -36.45
N LYS A 413 -7.79 -3.83 -37.33
CA LYS A 413 -8.04 -3.77 -38.78
C LYS A 413 -8.38 -5.14 -39.36
N VAL A 414 -7.69 -6.19 -38.93
CA VAL A 414 -7.97 -7.57 -39.36
C VAL A 414 -9.34 -8.03 -38.84
N LEU A 415 -9.70 -7.70 -37.61
CA LEU A 415 -11.02 -7.99 -37.04
C LEU A 415 -12.16 -7.29 -37.83
N ASP A 416 -11.98 -6.03 -38.21
CA ASP A 416 -12.97 -5.29 -39.03
C ASP A 416 -13.11 -5.91 -40.42
N GLN A 417 -11.99 -6.21 -41.08
CA GLN A 417 -12.00 -6.88 -42.39
C GLN A 417 -12.68 -8.25 -42.33
N ALA A 418 -12.35 -9.07 -41.33
CA ALA A 418 -12.98 -10.37 -41.13
C ALA A 418 -14.48 -10.24 -40.86
N SER A 419 -14.91 -9.21 -40.13
CA SER A 419 -16.32 -8.94 -39.89
C SER A 419 -17.07 -8.58 -41.18
N ARG A 420 -16.46 -7.79 -42.07
CA ARG A 420 -17.02 -7.49 -43.40
C ARG A 420 -17.08 -8.71 -44.30
N LEU A 421 -16.02 -9.55 -44.28
CA LEU A 421 -16.00 -10.81 -45.01
C LEU A 421 -17.08 -11.77 -44.51
N ALA A 422 -17.30 -11.85 -43.20
CA ALA A 422 -18.32 -12.72 -42.62
C ALA A 422 -19.77 -12.19 -42.78
N ALA A 423 -19.95 -10.93 -43.20
CA ALA A 423 -21.26 -10.27 -43.24
C ALA A 423 -22.33 -10.97 -44.12
N PRO A 424 -21.99 -11.53 -45.30
CA PRO A 424 -22.97 -12.28 -46.10
C PRO A 424 -23.42 -13.58 -45.42
N GLY A 425 -22.60 -14.13 -44.54
CA GLY A 425 -22.94 -15.29 -43.71
C GLY A 425 -22.91 -16.65 -44.42
N GLU A 426 -22.49 -16.74 -45.68
CA GLU A 426 -22.32 -18.06 -46.35
C GLU A 426 -21.06 -18.79 -45.85
N VAL A 427 -21.05 -20.12 -45.89
CA VAL A 427 -19.90 -20.94 -45.47
C VAL A 427 -18.57 -20.49 -46.09
N LYS A 428 -18.57 -20.13 -47.39
CA LYS A 428 -17.36 -19.67 -48.09
C LYS A 428 -16.83 -18.34 -47.50
N ASP A 429 -17.73 -17.45 -47.14
CA ASP A 429 -17.45 -16.11 -46.63
C ASP A 429 -16.98 -16.18 -45.17
N LEU A 430 -17.62 -17.04 -44.36
CA LEU A 430 -17.20 -17.35 -43.00
C LEU A 430 -15.79 -17.99 -42.97
N ARG A 431 -15.49 -18.90 -43.90
CA ARG A 431 -14.15 -19.49 -44.04
C ARG A 431 -13.11 -18.45 -44.46
N ALA A 432 -13.45 -17.55 -45.39
CA ALA A 432 -12.56 -16.44 -45.77
C ALA A 432 -12.29 -15.50 -44.58
N ALA A 433 -13.30 -15.20 -43.77
CA ALA A 433 -13.14 -14.42 -42.54
C ALA A 433 -12.23 -15.11 -41.52
N ILE A 434 -12.36 -16.43 -41.31
CA ILE A 434 -11.46 -17.20 -40.44
C ILE A 434 -10.03 -17.17 -40.97
N ALA A 435 -9.82 -17.38 -42.27
CA ALA A 435 -8.50 -17.31 -42.88
C ALA A 435 -7.86 -15.92 -42.68
N GLN A 436 -8.64 -14.85 -42.80
CA GLN A 436 -8.18 -13.49 -42.52
C GLN A 436 -7.80 -13.32 -41.04
N LEU A 437 -8.60 -13.82 -40.10
CA LEU A 437 -8.31 -13.77 -38.66
C LEU A 437 -7.04 -14.54 -38.28
N GLN A 438 -6.76 -15.66 -38.95
CA GLN A 438 -5.56 -16.48 -38.71
C GLN A 438 -4.25 -15.79 -39.11
N THR A 439 -4.31 -14.67 -39.84
CA THR A 439 -3.11 -13.87 -40.15
C THR A 439 -2.57 -13.10 -38.93
N VAL A 440 -3.38 -12.94 -37.88
CA VAL A 440 -2.96 -12.25 -36.64
C VAL A 440 -2.09 -13.18 -35.80
N SER A 441 -0.85 -12.76 -35.51
CA SER A 441 0.05 -13.46 -34.59
C SER A 441 -0.55 -13.61 -33.19
N GLU A 442 -0.26 -14.73 -32.52
CA GLU A 442 -0.62 -14.96 -31.11
C GLU A 442 -0.03 -13.92 -30.15
N SER A 443 1.09 -13.29 -30.52
CA SER A 443 1.72 -12.22 -29.74
C SER A 443 0.95 -10.88 -29.81
N ASN A 444 -0.03 -10.75 -30.70
CA ASN A 444 -0.81 -9.52 -30.85
C ASN A 444 -1.69 -9.28 -29.61
N PRO A 445 -1.81 -8.04 -29.12
CA PRO A 445 -2.71 -7.71 -28.00
C PRO A 445 -4.18 -8.15 -28.19
N ARG A 446 -4.64 -8.32 -29.44
CA ARG A 446 -6.02 -8.71 -29.79
C ARG A 446 -6.19 -10.21 -30.09
N SER A 447 -5.17 -11.04 -29.86
CA SER A 447 -5.22 -12.48 -30.21
C SER A 447 -6.36 -13.23 -29.51
N ALA A 448 -6.69 -12.88 -28.26
CA ALA A 448 -7.81 -13.49 -27.55
C ALA A 448 -9.17 -13.20 -28.21
N GLU A 449 -9.38 -11.96 -28.67
CA GLU A 449 -10.60 -11.54 -29.38
C GLU A 449 -10.69 -12.24 -30.75
N VAL A 450 -9.57 -12.31 -31.47
CA VAL A 450 -9.44 -13.05 -32.73
C VAL A 450 -9.82 -14.52 -32.56
N ARG A 451 -9.29 -15.21 -31.53
CA ARG A 451 -9.62 -16.61 -31.24
C ARG A 451 -11.10 -16.80 -30.92
N ALA A 452 -11.69 -15.90 -30.13
CA ALA A 452 -13.12 -15.94 -29.83
C ALA A 452 -13.96 -15.80 -31.10
N GLN A 453 -13.58 -14.91 -32.02
CA GLN A 453 -14.25 -14.72 -33.29
C GLN A 453 -14.10 -15.94 -34.22
N ILE A 454 -12.91 -16.54 -34.32
CA ILE A 454 -12.68 -17.78 -35.07
C ILE A 454 -13.61 -18.90 -34.56
N ASN A 455 -13.68 -19.11 -33.24
CA ASN A 455 -14.55 -20.12 -32.64
C ASN A 455 -16.04 -19.85 -32.89
N ARG A 456 -16.44 -18.58 -32.92
CA ARG A 456 -17.81 -18.19 -33.24
C ARG A 456 -18.16 -18.51 -34.69
N LEU A 457 -17.32 -18.10 -35.64
CA LEU A 457 -17.52 -18.35 -37.06
C LEU A 457 -17.45 -19.86 -37.38
N GLY A 458 -16.54 -20.59 -36.74
CA GLY A 458 -16.43 -22.04 -36.86
C GLY A 458 -17.73 -22.75 -36.47
N ARG A 459 -18.32 -22.39 -35.32
CA ARG A 459 -19.63 -22.92 -34.92
C ARG A 459 -20.75 -22.58 -35.90
N GLN A 460 -20.74 -21.39 -36.50
CA GLN A 460 -21.74 -21.03 -37.52
C GLN A 460 -21.61 -21.90 -38.77
N ILE A 461 -20.39 -22.18 -39.22
CA ILE A 461 -20.13 -23.09 -40.34
C ILE A 461 -20.64 -24.49 -40.00
N GLU A 462 -20.30 -25.03 -38.82
CA GLU A 462 -20.77 -26.35 -38.37
C GLU A 462 -22.30 -26.43 -38.38
N LEU A 463 -22.99 -25.41 -37.86
CA LEU A 463 -24.46 -25.35 -37.88
C LEU A 463 -25.02 -25.37 -39.30
N GLN A 464 -24.44 -24.60 -40.23
CA GLN A 464 -24.91 -24.55 -41.63
C GLN A 464 -24.66 -25.86 -42.37
N GLU A 465 -23.53 -26.53 -42.12
CA GLU A 465 -23.18 -27.80 -42.74
C GLU A 465 -23.98 -28.97 -42.17
N ASP A 466 -24.20 -28.98 -40.85
CA ASP A 466 -24.79 -30.12 -40.15
C ASP A 466 -26.32 -30.08 -40.12
N SER A 467 -26.92 -28.88 -40.14
CA SER A 467 -28.38 -28.70 -40.07
C SER A 467 -29.14 -29.46 -41.17
N PRO A 468 -28.72 -29.49 -42.45
CA PRO A 468 -29.38 -30.28 -43.48
C PRO A 468 -29.39 -31.79 -43.19
N PHE A 469 -28.34 -32.33 -42.56
CA PHE A 469 -28.33 -33.74 -42.16
C PHE A 469 -29.39 -33.99 -41.09
N LEU A 470 -29.46 -33.12 -40.08
CA LEU A 470 -30.43 -33.27 -38.99
C LEU A 470 -31.87 -33.05 -39.46
N GLN A 471 -32.12 -32.09 -40.34
CA GLN A 471 -33.43 -31.84 -40.95
C GLN A 471 -33.92 -33.06 -41.72
N LYS A 472 -33.10 -33.59 -42.64
CA LYS A 472 -33.43 -34.81 -43.38
C LYS A 472 -33.63 -36.01 -42.47
N ALA A 473 -32.84 -36.14 -41.41
CA ALA A 473 -33.03 -37.19 -40.41
C ALA A 473 -34.38 -37.07 -39.70
N ASN A 474 -34.80 -35.85 -39.32
CA ASN A 474 -36.12 -35.61 -38.74
C ASN A 474 -37.26 -35.95 -39.72
N GLU A 475 -37.13 -35.58 -40.99
CA GLU A 475 -38.12 -35.91 -42.04
C GLU A 475 -38.29 -37.44 -42.17
N LEU A 476 -37.19 -38.18 -42.23
CA LEU A 476 -37.21 -39.65 -42.27
C LEU A 476 -37.82 -40.25 -41.00
N ALA A 477 -37.56 -39.67 -39.84
CA ALA A 477 -38.13 -40.17 -38.58
C ALA A 477 -39.65 -39.92 -38.46
N ASN A 478 -40.16 -38.89 -39.14
CA ASN A 478 -41.59 -38.54 -39.11
C ASN A 478 -42.46 -39.58 -39.84
N THR A 479 -41.93 -40.29 -40.82
CA THR A 479 -42.60 -41.41 -41.50
C THR A 479 -42.99 -42.54 -40.53
N GLY A 480 -42.19 -42.74 -39.48
CA GLY A 480 -42.56 -43.55 -38.32
C GLY A 480 -42.47 -45.07 -38.48
N ASP A 481 -42.06 -45.60 -39.63
CA ASP A 481 -41.82 -47.03 -39.84
C ASP A 481 -40.38 -47.43 -39.44
N PRO A 482 -40.12 -48.73 -39.16
CA PRO A 482 -38.80 -49.17 -38.70
C PRO A 482 -37.64 -48.87 -39.66
N SER A 483 -37.88 -48.93 -40.98
CA SER A 483 -36.85 -48.69 -42.00
C SER A 483 -36.51 -47.21 -42.09
N ALA A 484 -37.50 -46.31 -42.06
CA ALA A 484 -37.23 -44.87 -42.08
C ALA A 484 -36.57 -44.37 -40.78
N LEU A 485 -36.91 -44.96 -39.62
CA LEU A 485 -36.20 -44.66 -38.37
C LEU A 485 -34.73 -45.07 -38.41
N GLU A 486 -34.40 -46.19 -39.05
CA GLU A 486 -33.01 -46.60 -39.26
C GLU A 486 -32.28 -45.66 -40.22
N ALA A 487 -32.93 -45.24 -41.31
CA ALA A 487 -32.39 -44.23 -42.22
C ALA A 487 -32.18 -42.88 -41.53
N ALA A 488 -33.09 -42.47 -40.64
CA ALA A 488 -32.96 -41.26 -39.82
C ALA A 488 -31.73 -41.32 -38.91
N VAL A 489 -31.53 -42.45 -38.22
CA VAL A 489 -30.33 -42.68 -37.38
C VAL A 489 -29.05 -42.60 -38.22
N ALA A 490 -29.01 -43.27 -39.37
CA ALA A 490 -27.85 -43.23 -40.26
C ALA A 490 -27.56 -41.81 -40.78
N GLN A 491 -28.60 -41.03 -41.06
CA GLN A 491 -28.47 -39.66 -41.53
C GLN A 491 -27.95 -38.71 -40.43
N ALA A 492 -28.50 -38.76 -39.21
CA ALA A 492 -28.05 -37.94 -38.09
C ALA A 492 -26.64 -38.34 -37.59
N SER A 493 -26.26 -39.61 -37.75
CA SER A 493 -24.92 -40.11 -37.38
C SER A 493 -23.79 -39.53 -38.26
N ARG A 494 -24.12 -38.85 -39.36
CA ARG A 494 -23.14 -38.10 -40.17
C ARG A 494 -22.59 -36.89 -39.44
N ILE A 495 -23.28 -36.40 -38.40
CA ILE A 495 -22.83 -35.30 -37.56
C ILE A 495 -21.76 -35.83 -36.61
N GLY A 496 -20.52 -35.42 -36.85
CA GLY A 496 -19.34 -35.91 -36.12
C GLY A 496 -19.30 -35.45 -34.66
N GLN A 497 -18.54 -36.18 -33.83
CA GLN A 497 -18.29 -35.80 -32.44
C GLN A 497 -17.55 -34.46 -32.35
N GLY A 498 -17.98 -33.61 -31.42
CA GLY A 498 -17.36 -32.29 -31.18
C GLY A 498 -17.94 -31.14 -32.00
N ARG A 499 -18.84 -31.42 -32.96
CA ARG A 499 -19.54 -30.38 -33.73
C ARG A 499 -20.74 -29.82 -32.97
N ALA A 500 -21.16 -28.61 -33.34
CA ALA A 500 -22.24 -27.88 -32.69
C ALA A 500 -23.55 -28.67 -32.49
N LEU A 501 -23.99 -29.48 -33.47
CA LEU A 501 -25.27 -30.23 -33.41
C LEU A 501 -25.14 -31.66 -32.87
N TYR A 502 -23.94 -32.10 -32.47
CA TYR A 502 -23.71 -33.50 -32.11
C TYR A 502 -24.60 -33.98 -30.96
N GLN A 503 -24.71 -33.20 -29.88
CA GLN A 503 -25.52 -33.59 -28.71
C GLN A 503 -27.02 -33.70 -29.04
N GLU A 504 -27.53 -32.78 -29.86
CA GLU A 504 -28.91 -32.85 -30.32
C GLU A 504 -29.13 -34.08 -31.22
N ALA A 505 -28.20 -34.35 -32.13
CA ALA A 505 -28.24 -35.52 -33.00
C ALA A 505 -28.24 -36.82 -32.19
N GLN A 506 -27.37 -36.97 -31.19
CA GLN A 506 -27.31 -38.16 -30.32
C GLN A 506 -28.60 -38.37 -29.54
N THR A 507 -29.19 -37.29 -29.00
CA THR A 507 -30.48 -37.37 -28.29
C THR A 507 -31.58 -37.88 -29.21
N LYS A 508 -31.65 -37.37 -30.45
CA LYS A 508 -32.62 -37.81 -31.46
C LYS A 508 -32.39 -39.25 -31.91
N ILE A 509 -31.13 -39.62 -32.15
CA ILE A 509 -30.73 -40.99 -32.49
C ILE A 509 -31.23 -41.97 -31.43
N GLN A 510 -30.99 -41.68 -30.16
CA GLN A 510 -31.44 -42.54 -29.06
C GLN A 510 -32.96 -42.69 -29.05
N ALA A 511 -33.69 -41.58 -29.17
CA ALA A 511 -35.16 -41.60 -29.23
C ALA A 511 -35.70 -42.43 -30.42
N TRP A 512 -35.09 -42.32 -31.59
CA TRP A 512 -35.49 -43.09 -32.77
C TRP A 512 -35.16 -44.57 -32.66
N ILE A 513 -34.01 -44.93 -32.08
CA ILE A 513 -33.65 -46.32 -31.78
C ILE A 513 -34.70 -46.93 -30.86
N GLU A 514 -35.08 -46.23 -29.79
CA GLU A 514 -36.08 -46.70 -28.85
C GLU A 514 -37.46 -46.86 -29.49
N ARG A 515 -37.90 -45.88 -30.29
CA ARG A 515 -39.16 -45.95 -31.03
C ARG A 515 -39.18 -47.14 -32.00
N ARG A 516 -38.09 -47.35 -32.74
CA ARG A 516 -37.94 -48.49 -33.65
C ARG A 516 -38.02 -49.81 -32.90
N GLN A 517 -37.33 -49.94 -31.76
CA GLN A 517 -37.38 -51.15 -30.94
C GLN A 517 -38.79 -51.44 -30.44
N ARG A 518 -39.52 -50.42 -29.95
CA ARG A 518 -40.93 -50.59 -29.55
C ARG A 518 -41.78 -51.09 -30.73
N LEU A 519 -41.68 -50.48 -31.91
CA LEU A 519 -42.44 -50.91 -33.09
C LEU A 519 -42.14 -52.35 -33.52
N GLN A 520 -40.88 -52.78 -33.41
CA GLN A 520 -40.48 -54.15 -33.73
C GLN A 520 -40.96 -55.16 -32.68
N ASP A 521 -40.91 -54.79 -31.40
CA ASP A 521 -41.11 -55.72 -30.29
C ASP A 521 -42.58 -55.77 -29.83
N GLN A 522 -43.37 -54.71 -30.05
CA GLN A 522 -44.77 -54.60 -29.62
C GLN A 522 -45.65 -55.74 -30.15
N PRO A 523 -45.58 -56.16 -31.43
CA PRO A 523 -46.42 -57.25 -31.93
C PRO A 523 -46.18 -58.59 -31.21
N PHE A 524 -44.96 -58.84 -30.74
CA PHE A 524 -44.67 -60.04 -29.95
C PHE A 524 -45.31 -59.94 -28.57
N LEU A 525 -45.24 -58.78 -27.92
CA LEU A 525 -45.86 -58.57 -26.62
C LEU A 525 -47.37 -58.64 -26.69
N ASP A 526 -47.99 -58.01 -27.69
CA ASP A 526 -49.44 -58.03 -27.90
C ASP A 526 -49.94 -59.45 -28.16
N LYS A 527 -49.24 -60.20 -29.03
CA LYS A 527 -49.57 -61.62 -29.29
C LYS A 527 -49.40 -62.48 -28.04
N ALA A 528 -48.34 -62.25 -27.25
CA ALA A 528 -48.12 -62.95 -25.99
C ALA A 528 -49.28 -62.69 -25.01
N GLN A 529 -49.73 -61.44 -24.89
CA GLN A 529 -50.87 -61.07 -24.05
C GLN A 529 -52.17 -61.73 -24.51
N GLN A 530 -52.43 -61.76 -25.82
CA GLN A 530 -53.61 -62.45 -26.38
C GLN A 530 -53.59 -63.95 -26.06
N LEU A 531 -52.44 -64.61 -26.22
CA LEU A 531 -52.26 -66.02 -25.86
C LEU A 531 -52.52 -66.25 -24.37
N ALA A 532 -52.02 -65.38 -23.49
CA ALA A 532 -52.27 -65.49 -22.06
C ALA A 532 -53.75 -65.33 -21.69
N VAL A 533 -54.45 -64.36 -22.30
CA VAL A 533 -55.89 -64.16 -22.09
C VAL A 533 -56.71 -65.35 -22.57
N SER A 534 -56.27 -66.03 -23.63
CA SER A 534 -56.91 -67.26 -24.12
C SER A 534 -56.63 -68.51 -23.26
N GLY A 535 -55.83 -68.39 -22.19
CA GLY A 535 -55.45 -69.48 -21.29
C GLY A 535 -54.22 -70.28 -21.74
N ASN A 536 -53.61 -69.95 -22.89
CA ASN A 536 -52.38 -70.60 -23.35
C ASN A 536 -51.14 -69.90 -22.79
N LEU A 537 -50.91 -70.06 -21.49
CA LEU A 537 -49.80 -69.45 -20.76
C LEU A 537 -48.41 -69.93 -21.24
N PRO A 538 -48.17 -71.22 -21.56
CA PRO A 538 -46.87 -71.66 -22.07
C PRO A 538 -46.46 -70.96 -23.36
N GLU A 539 -47.36 -70.85 -24.34
CA GLU A 539 -47.06 -70.15 -25.60
C GLU A 539 -46.94 -68.63 -25.42
N ALA A 540 -47.72 -68.04 -24.51
CA ALA A 540 -47.60 -66.63 -24.15
C ALA A 540 -46.20 -66.29 -23.62
N ILE A 541 -45.68 -67.13 -22.71
CA ILE A 541 -44.33 -66.99 -22.14
C ILE A 541 -43.27 -67.08 -23.25
N GLU A 542 -43.36 -68.08 -24.13
CA GLU A 542 -42.43 -68.24 -25.25
C GLU A 542 -42.48 -67.07 -26.23
N MET A 543 -43.66 -66.52 -26.51
CA MET A 543 -43.82 -65.36 -27.37
C MET A 543 -43.18 -64.11 -26.76
N ALA A 544 -43.40 -63.84 -25.47
CA ALA A 544 -42.78 -62.71 -24.78
C ALA A 544 -41.25 -62.87 -24.63
N ARG A 545 -40.72 -64.10 -24.53
CA ARG A 545 -39.27 -64.38 -24.49
C ARG A 545 -38.54 -63.97 -25.77
N ARG A 546 -39.24 -63.76 -26.89
CA ARG A 546 -38.66 -63.24 -28.13
C ARG A 546 -38.12 -61.81 -27.98
N ILE A 547 -38.63 -61.06 -27.00
CA ILE A 547 -38.14 -59.73 -26.66
C ILE A 547 -36.86 -59.88 -25.84
N ARG A 548 -35.72 -59.54 -26.46
CA ARG A 548 -34.39 -59.77 -25.89
C ARG A 548 -34.02 -58.78 -24.78
N PRO A 549 -33.12 -59.14 -23.84
CA PRO A 549 -32.54 -58.21 -22.89
C PRO A 549 -31.91 -56.98 -23.57
N GLY A 550 -32.05 -55.81 -22.95
CA GLY A 550 -31.55 -54.54 -23.49
C GLY A 550 -32.49 -53.85 -24.50
N ARG A 551 -33.63 -54.47 -24.83
CA ARG A 551 -34.70 -53.84 -25.62
C ARG A 551 -35.64 -53.02 -24.74
N VAL A 552 -36.27 -52.00 -25.33
CA VAL A 552 -37.17 -51.09 -24.61
C VAL A 552 -38.33 -51.80 -23.90
N LEU A 553 -38.95 -52.80 -24.54
CA LEU A 553 -40.09 -53.53 -23.96
C LEU A 553 -39.68 -54.71 -23.07
N TYR A 554 -38.38 -54.94 -22.86
CA TYR A 554 -37.90 -56.13 -22.15
C TYR A 554 -38.41 -56.22 -20.71
N GLN A 555 -38.43 -55.11 -19.96
CA GLN A 555 -38.88 -55.15 -18.56
C GLN A 555 -40.38 -55.47 -18.46
N GLN A 556 -41.19 -54.94 -19.38
CA GLN A 556 -42.62 -55.24 -19.46
C GLN A 556 -42.87 -56.69 -19.90
N ALA A 557 -42.08 -57.20 -20.85
CA ALA A 557 -42.13 -58.60 -21.24
C ALA A 557 -41.76 -59.52 -20.06
N ARG A 558 -40.69 -59.18 -19.33
CA ARG A 558 -40.22 -59.94 -18.16
C ARG A 558 -41.23 -59.95 -17.02
N SER A 559 -41.88 -58.82 -16.73
CA SER A 559 -42.93 -58.77 -15.71
C SER A 559 -44.13 -59.63 -16.11
N SER A 560 -44.53 -59.59 -17.39
CA SER A 560 -45.62 -60.42 -17.92
C SER A 560 -45.29 -61.91 -17.84
N ILE A 561 -44.08 -62.31 -18.26
CA ILE A 561 -43.60 -63.69 -18.15
C ILE A 561 -43.66 -64.20 -16.72
N ARG A 562 -43.22 -63.42 -15.73
CA ARG A 562 -43.26 -63.82 -14.32
C ARG A 562 -44.68 -64.05 -13.82
N ALA A 563 -45.61 -63.17 -14.18
CA ALA A 563 -47.01 -63.29 -13.79
C ALA A 563 -47.64 -64.56 -14.40
N TRP A 564 -47.41 -64.81 -15.69
CA TRP A 564 -47.92 -65.99 -16.38
C TRP A 564 -47.28 -67.29 -15.90
N ASP A 565 -46.00 -67.28 -15.53
CA ASP A 565 -45.30 -68.45 -14.99
C ASP A 565 -45.89 -68.87 -13.63
N VAL A 566 -46.15 -67.90 -12.73
CA VAL A 566 -46.83 -68.15 -11.45
C VAL A 566 -48.24 -68.70 -11.67
N GLN A 567 -48.99 -68.12 -12.62
CA GLN A 567 -50.34 -68.58 -12.92
C GLN A 567 -50.33 -70.00 -13.48
N ALA A 568 -49.46 -70.31 -14.44
CA ALA A 568 -49.34 -71.65 -15.03
C ALA A 568 -48.95 -72.71 -13.99
N GLN A 569 -48.01 -72.40 -13.10
CA GLN A 569 -47.63 -73.29 -12.00
C GLN A 569 -48.77 -73.48 -10.99
N SER A 570 -49.54 -72.43 -10.71
CA SER A 570 -50.71 -72.51 -9.83
C SER A 570 -51.82 -73.38 -10.43
N GLU A 571 -52.09 -73.22 -11.72
CA GLU A 571 -53.07 -74.03 -12.48
C GLU A 571 -52.68 -75.51 -12.44
N GLN A 572 -51.43 -75.81 -12.77
CA GLN A 572 -50.91 -77.18 -12.73
C GLN A 572 -50.90 -77.76 -11.31
N GLY A 573 -50.46 -76.98 -10.31
CA GLY A 573 -50.42 -77.41 -8.91
C GLY A 573 -51.80 -77.75 -8.37
N LEU A 574 -52.80 -76.91 -8.65
CA LEU A 574 -54.18 -77.17 -8.24
C LEU A 574 -54.80 -78.36 -8.98
N GLN A 575 -54.49 -78.55 -10.26
CA GLN A 575 -54.92 -79.74 -11.01
C GLN A 575 -54.30 -81.02 -10.44
N ASN A 576 -52.99 -81.02 -10.16
CA ASN A 576 -52.30 -82.14 -9.53
C ASN A 576 -52.88 -82.45 -8.14
N ALA A 577 -53.19 -81.41 -7.35
CA ALA A 577 -53.86 -81.55 -6.07
C ALA A 577 -55.23 -82.25 -6.23
N ARG A 578 -56.05 -81.79 -7.18
CA ARG A 578 -57.35 -82.41 -7.48
C ARG A 578 -57.22 -83.87 -7.93
N GLN A 579 -56.20 -84.20 -8.72
CA GLN A 579 -55.93 -85.59 -9.12
C GLN A 579 -55.50 -86.45 -7.93
N ALA A 580 -54.62 -85.94 -7.07
CA ALA A 580 -54.21 -86.62 -5.84
C ALA A 580 -55.39 -86.89 -4.90
N ALA A 581 -56.42 -86.02 -4.90
CA ALA A 581 -57.62 -86.21 -4.09
C ALA A 581 -58.59 -87.29 -4.61
N GLN A 582 -58.44 -87.75 -5.87
CA GLN A 582 -59.41 -88.67 -6.50
C GLN A 582 -59.64 -89.99 -5.76
N PRO A 583 -58.62 -90.66 -5.16
CA PRO A 583 -58.84 -91.89 -4.41
C PRO A 583 -59.74 -91.73 -3.17
N GLY A 584 -59.92 -90.50 -2.67
CA GLY A 584 -60.81 -90.21 -1.54
C GLY A 584 -60.38 -90.74 -0.18
N THR A 585 -59.18 -91.31 -0.06
CA THR A 585 -58.63 -91.81 1.21
C THR A 585 -58.01 -90.66 2.02
N ALA A 586 -57.90 -90.84 3.35
CA ALA A 586 -57.34 -89.80 4.23
C ALA A 586 -55.91 -89.37 3.81
N ASP A 587 -55.04 -90.32 3.42
CA ASP A 587 -53.68 -90.04 2.97
C ASP A 587 -53.62 -89.33 1.60
N ALA A 588 -54.52 -89.71 0.68
CA ALA A 588 -54.63 -89.08 -0.63
C ALA A 588 -55.14 -87.64 -0.52
N LEU A 589 -56.12 -87.40 0.36
CA LEU A 589 -56.63 -86.07 0.66
C LEU A 589 -55.60 -85.19 1.39
N GLU A 590 -54.80 -85.74 2.31
CA GLU A 590 -53.68 -85.01 2.93
C GLU A 590 -52.65 -84.58 1.87
N THR A 591 -52.29 -85.48 0.96
CA THR A 591 -51.38 -85.17 -0.14
C THR A 591 -51.95 -84.09 -1.07
N ALA A 592 -53.24 -84.17 -1.39
CA ALA A 592 -53.93 -83.16 -2.18
C ALA A 592 -53.92 -81.79 -1.51
N ILE A 593 -54.20 -81.74 -0.20
CA ILE A 593 -54.15 -80.53 0.61
C ILE A 593 -52.75 -79.91 0.60
N LEU A 594 -51.70 -80.72 0.78
CA LEU A 594 -50.31 -80.25 0.70
C LEU A 594 -50.01 -79.62 -0.67
N LEU A 595 -50.44 -80.25 -1.77
CA LEU A 595 -50.25 -79.72 -3.12
C LEU A 595 -51.05 -78.43 -3.37
N ALA A 596 -52.31 -78.35 -2.92
CA ALA A 596 -53.10 -77.13 -3.05
C ALA A 596 -52.57 -75.99 -2.17
N SER A 597 -51.94 -76.30 -1.03
CA SER A 597 -51.34 -75.29 -0.16
C SER A 597 -50.11 -74.60 -0.76
N GLN A 598 -49.50 -75.22 -1.79
CA GLN A 598 -48.38 -74.63 -2.53
C GLN A 598 -48.82 -73.56 -3.54
N VAL A 599 -50.13 -73.43 -3.80
CA VAL A 599 -50.65 -72.35 -4.65
C VAL A 599 -50.39 -71.00 -3.96
N PRO A 600 -49.58 -70.09 -4.54
CA PRO A 600 -49.19 -68.85 -3.88
C PRO A 600 -50.39 -67.97 -3.52
N GLU A 601 -50.29 -67.23 -2.42
CA GLU A 601 -51.33 -66.28 -2.00
C GLU A 601 -51.63 -65.19 -3.05
N SER A 602 -50.65 -64.84 -3.87
CA SER A 602 -50.79 -63.88 -4.97
C SER A 602 -51.45 -64.47 -6.22
N SER A 603 -51.75 -65.76 -6.25
CA SER A 603 -52.37 -66.44 -7.38
C SER A 603 -53.87 -66.15 -7.45
N SER A 604 -54.41 -65.92 -8.64
CA SER A 604 -55.86 -65.81 -8.85
C SER A 604 -56.62 -67.09 -8.48
N LEU A 605 -55.93 -68.23 -8.46
CA LEU A 605 -56.49 -69.52 -8.08
C LEU A 605 -56.44 -69.81 -6.58
N ARG A 606 -55.90 -68.91 -5.78
CA ARG A 606 -55.75 -69.12 -4.33
C ARG A 606 -57.10 -69.43 -3.66
N TRP A 607 -58.16 -68.70 -4.03
CA TRP A 607 -59.50 -68.92 -3.49
C TRP A 607 -60.01 -70.35 -3.79
N GLN A 608 -59.83 -70.83 -5.03
CA GLN A 608 -60.22 -72.21 -5.40
C GLN A 608 -59.37 -73.26 -4.67
N ALA A 609 -58.09 -72.97 -4.45
CA ALA A 609 -57.20 -73.85 -3.68
C ALA A 609 -57.63 -73.92 -2.21
N THR A 610 -57.97 -72.78 -1.58
CA THR A 610 -58.47 -72.73 -0.20
C THR A 610 -59.80 -73.45 -0.06
N GLU A 611 -60.73 -73.27 -1.00
CA GLU A 611 -62.01 -73.99 -1.03
C GLU A 611 -61.80 -75.50 -1.12
N ALA A 612 -60.92 -75.96 -2.02
CA ALA A 612 -60.58 -77.37 -2.14
C ALA A 612 -59.95 -77.94 -0.86
N ILE A 613 -59.04 -77.18 -0.22
CA ILE A 613 -58.42 -77.56 1.06
C ILE A 613 -59.47 -77.72 2.16
N ASP A 614 -60.43 -76.79 2.27
CA ASP A 614 -61.52 -76.86 3.24
C ASP A 614 -62.41 -78.09 2.98
N GLU A 615 -62.80 -78.34 1.72
CA GLU A 615 -63.62 -79.49 1.33
C GLU A 615 -62.92 -80.82 1.65
N TRP A 616 -61.64 -80.96 1.30
CA TRP A 616 -60.88 -82.18 1.57
C TRP A 616 -60.65 -82.37 3.07
N SER A 617 -60.44 -81.29 3.83
CA SER A 617 -60.34 -81.32 5.28
C SER A 617 -61.62 -81.81 5.95
N GLN A 618 -62.79 -81.38 5.44
CA GLN A 618 -64.09 -81.89 5.89
C GLN A 618 -64.26 -83.38 5.60
N ARG A 619 -63.80 -83.86 4.44
CA ARG A 619 -63.84 -85.30 4.11
C ARG A 619 -62.92 -86.12 5.01
N ILE A 620 -61.71 -85.64 5.29
CA ILE A 620 -60.81 -86.29 6.26
C ILE A 620 -61.47 -86.36 7.64
N LEU A 621 -62.15 -85.29 8.07
CA LEU A 621 -62.89 -85.28 9.33
C LEU A 621 -63.97 -86.38 9.36
N ALA A 622 -64.77 -86.48 8.30
CA ALA A 622 -65.80 -87.51 8.19
C ALA A 622 -65.22 -88.93 8.23
N ILE A 623 -64.13 -89.20 7.50
CA ILE A 623 -63.46 -90.50 7.50
C ILE A 623 -62.91 -90.83 8.90
N GLY A 624 -62.31 -89.85 9.58
CA GLY A 624 -61.81 -90.03 10.95
C GLY A 624 -62.94 -90.33 11.93
N LEU A 625 -64.08 -89.64 11.82
CA LEU A 625 -65.27 -89.90 12.64
C LEU A 625 -65.86 -91.30 12.38
N GLU A 626 -65.91 -91.74 11.13
CA GLU A 626 -66.36 -93.10 10.78
C GLU A 626 -65.43 -94.17 11.36
N GLN A 627 -64.11 -93.98 11.21
CA GLN A 627 -63.09 -94.90 11.74
C GLN A 627 -63.16 -95.03 13.26
N SER A 628 -63.58 -93.97 13.98
CA SER A 628 -63.61 -93.93 15.45
C SER A 628 -64.46 -95.01 16.09
N SER A 629 -65.45 -95.54 15.36
CA SER A 629 -66.30 -96.64 15.81
C SER A 629 -65.55 -97.97 15.93
N SER A 630 -64.44 -98.13 15.20
CA SER A 630 -63.67 -99.38 15.10
C SER A 630 -62.24 -99.25 15.65
N ASP A 631 -61.60 -98.11 15.43
CA ASP A 631 -60.24 -97.82 15.89
C ASP A 631 -60.11 -96.34 16.26
N LEU A 632 -60.19 -96.06 17.56
CA LEU A 632 -60.09 -94.70 18.09
C LEU A 632 -58.69 -94.10 17.88
N ALA A 633 -57.63 -94.92 17.94
CA ALA A 633 -56.25 -94.46 17.77
C ALA A 633 -55.98 -94.10 16.29
N GLY A 634 -56.45 -94.93 15.36
CA GLY A 634 -56.43 -94.65 13.92
C GLY A 634 -57.26 -93.43 13.53
N ALA A 635 -58.45 -93.26 14.12
CA ALA A 635 -59.28 -92.08 13.94
C ALA A 635 -58.59 -90.77 14.36
N ILE A 636 -57.91 -90.76 15.52
CA ILE A 636 -57.09 -89.62 15.97
C ILE A 636 -55.97 -89.33 14.95
N ALA A 637 -55.30 -90.36 14.42
CA ALA A 637 -54.24 -90.19 13.43
C ALA A 637 -54.77 -89.59 12.12
N ILE A 638 -55.97 -89.98 11.68
CA ILE A 638 -56.65 -89.41 10.51
C ILE A 638 -56.99 -87.93 10.75
N LEU A 639 -57.59 -87.58 11.89
CA LEU A 639 -57.96 -86.19 12.20
C LEU A 639 -56.75 -85.26 12.31
N LYS A 640 -55.58 -85.76 12.72
CA LYS A 640 -54.33 -84.98 12.78
C LYS A 640 -53.83 -84.52 11.41
N LYS A 641 -54.30 -85.13 10.31
CA LYS A 641 -53.95 -84.76 8.93
C LYS A 641 -54.66 -83.48 8.46
N ILE A 642 -55.65 -82.99 9.20
CA ILE A 642 -56.37 -81.76 8.88
C ILE A 642 -55.49 -80.55 9.21
N PRO A 643 -55.17 -79.67 8.25
CA PRO A 643 -54.32 -78.50 8.51
C PRO A 643 -54.96 -77.52 9.49
N SER A 644 -54.11 -76.83 10.25
CA SER A 644 -54.52 -75.70 11.07
C SER A 644 -55.04 -74.55 10.22
N GLY A 645 -56.22 -74.01 10.55
CA GLY A 645 -56.81 -72.85 9.87
C GLY A 645 -57.88 -73.18 8.84
N THR A 646 -58.17 -74.47 8.62
CA THR A 646 -59.35 -74.92 7.86
C THR A 646 -60.57 -74.94 8.76
N ARG A 647 -61.77 -74.89 8.16
CA ARG A 647 -63.04 -74.88 8.91
C ARG A 647 -63.22 -76.10 9.81
N SER A 648 -62.72 -77.26 9.39
CA SER A 648 -62.80 -78.52 10.14
C SER A 648 -61.72 -78.69 11.21
N SER A 649 -60.74 -77.79 11.27
CA SER A 649 -59.60 -77.95 12.18
C SER A 649 -59.97 -77.79 13.66
N GLU A 650 -60.90 -76.91 14.00
CA GLU A 650 -61.37 -76.73 15.38
C GLU A 650 -62.16 -77.95 15.86
N GLU A 651 -63.08 -78.45 15.03
CA GLU A 651 -63.85 -79.64 15.32
C GLU A 651 -62.95 -80.87 15.45
N ALA A 652 -62.02 -81.06 14.52
CA ALA A 652 -61.04 -82.13 14.58
C ALA A 652 -60.23 -82.11 15.88
N ARG A 653 -59.74 -80.94 16.31
CA ARG A 653 -58.98 -80.79 17.56
C ARG A 653 -59.80 -81.11 18.79
N SER A 654 -61.05 -80.63 18.84
CA SER A 654 -61.98 -80.94 19.94
C SER A 654 -62.20 -82.44 20.06
N GLN A 655 -62.46 -83.12 18.93
CA GLN A 655 -62.68 -84.57 18.91
C GLN A 655 -61.41 -85.35 19.28
N ILE A 656 -60.24 -84.93 18.77
CA ILE A 656 -58.96 -85.52 19.15
C ILE A 656 -58.74 -85.42 20.67
N GLN A 657 -59.04 -84.27 21.28
CA GLN A 657 -58.88 -84.07 22.73
C GLN A 657 -59.83 -84.97 23.53
N ALA A 658 -61.09 -85.04 23.14
CA ALA A 658 -62.09 -85.89 23.80
C ALA A 658 -61.68 -87.38 23.74
N TRP A 659 -61.25 -87.85 22.58
CA TRP A 659 -60.80 -89.23 22.38
C TRP A 659 -59.46 -89.54 23.07
N GLN A 660 -58.54 -88.58 23.17
CA GLN A 660 -57.31 -88.76 23.94
C GLN A 660 -57.57 -88.85 25.45
N GLN A 661 -58.57 -88.11 25.95
CA GLN A 661 -58.97 -88.19 27.36
C GLN A 661 -59.64 -89.53 27.68
N SER A 662 -60.45 -90.08 26.78
CA SER A 662 -61.05 -91.41 26.98
C SER A 662 -60.03 -92.54 26.91
N LEU A 663 -58.98 -92.40 26.09
CA LEU A 663 -57.87 -93.36 26.03
C LEU A 663 -56.90 -93.27 27.21
N ASN A 664 -56.79 -92.11 27.87
CA ASN A 664 -55.83 -91.84 28.94
C ASN A 664 -56.44 -91.75 30.35
N ALA A 665 -57.69 -92.16 30.57
CA ALA A 665 -58.29 -92.21 31.90
C ALA A 665 -57.62 -93.29 32.78
N PRO A 666 -56.95 -92.95 33.91
CA PRO A 666 -56.37 -93.93 34.82
C PRO A 666 -57.46 -94.55 35.70
N ALA A 667 -57.45 -95.88 35.85
CA ALA A 667 -58.22 -96.59 36.88
C ALA A 667 -57.82 -96.09 38.28
N ALA A 668 -58.79 -95.65 39.08
CA ALA A 668 -58.58 -95.30 40.49
C ALA A 668 -59.02 -96.46 41.42
N GLU A 669 -58.04 -97.03 42.13
CA GLU A 669 -58.10 -97.99 43.25
C GLU A 669 -58.69 -97.34 44.53
N SER A 670 -59.56 -98.02 45.31
CA SER A 670 -59.32 -98.97 46.44
C SER A 670 -58.77 -98.35 47.74
N PRO A 671 -59.15 -98.78 48.98
CA PRO A 671 -58.42 -98.38 50.19
C PRO A 671 -57.58 -99.50 50.84
N ALA A 672 -56.44 -99.06 51.37
CA ALA A 672 -55.55 -99.65 52.40
C ALA A 672 -54.34 -100.51 51.96
N ALA A 673 -53.14 -99.91 51.94
CA ALA A 673 -52.12 -99.93 53.03
C ALA A 673 -50.78 -99.31 52.53
N GLU A 674 -50.34 -98.16 53.10
CA GLU A 674 -49.06 -97.96 53.84
C GLU A 674 -47.79 -97.88 52.92
N SER A 675 -46.83 -96.93 52.96
CA SER A 675 -46.37 -95.92 53.93
C SER A 675 -45.32 -94.95 53.29
N LEU A 676 -45.24 -93.71 53.82
CA LEU A 676 -44.04 -92.87 54.14
C LEU A 676 -43.15 -92.22 53.04
N ALA A 677 -43.31 -90.87 52.88
CA ALA A 677 -42.36 -89.73 53.08
C ALA A 677 -40.89 -89.74 52.53
N PRO A 678 -40.18 -88.57 52.43
CA PRO A 678 -40.57 -87.21 51.96
C PRO A 678 -39.49 -86.44 51.10
N GLU A 679 -39.92 -85.35 50.43
CA GLU A 679 -39.20 -84.05 50.18
C GLU A 679 -37.90 -83.95 49.31
N PRO A 680 -37.46 -82.75 48.82
CA PRO A 680 -38.12 -81.52 48.32
C PRO A 680 -37.39 -80.94 47.04
N PRO A 681 -37.30 -79.61 46.74
CA PRO A 681 -37.87 -79.00 45.52
C PRO A 681 -36.83 -78.20 44.67
N GLU A 682 -37.29 -77.19 43.89
CA GLU A 682 -36.56 -76.18 43.06
C GLU A 682 -36.44 -76.52 41.55
N THR A 683 -36.54 -75.63 40.55
CA THR A 683 -36.69 -74.16 40.42
C THR A 683 -36.93 -73.85 38.92
N GLU A 684 -37.47 -72.67 38.63
CA GLU A 684 -37.38 -71.90 37.37
C GLU A 684 -35.94 -71.85 36.78
N PRO A 685 -35.67 -71.50 35.49
CA PRO A 685 -35.81 -70.09 35.06
C PRO A 685 -36.04 -69.77 33.56
N LEU A 686 -36.31 -68.48 33.34
CA LEU A 686 -36.11 -67.61 32.16
C LEU A 686 -34.92 -67.94 31.21
N ASN A 687 -35.00 -67.55 29.93
CA ASN A 687 -34.46 -66.28 29.36
C ASN A 687 -34.05 -66.34 27.86
N ARG A 688 -34.12 -65.17 27.20
CA ARG A 688 -33.30 -64.66 26.05
C ARG A 688 -33.40 -65.34 24.68
N SER A 689 -33.11 -64.74 23.52
CA SER A 689 -32.97 -63.38 22.97
C SER A 689 -32.24 -63.51 21.62
N GLN A 690 -32.37 -62.52 20.72
CA GLN A 690 -31.47 -62.22 19.58
C GLN A 690 -31.56 -63.22 18.40
N SER A 691 -31.29 -62.90 17.13
CA SER A 691 -31.02 -61.69 16.34
C SER A 691 -30.74 -62.21 14.92
N GLN A 692 -31.32 -61.63 13.88
CA GLN A 692 -30.73 -61.28 12.56
C GLN A 692 -31.84 -60.92 11.57
#